data_AF-A0A947MKL7-F1
#
_entry.id   AF-A0A947MKL7-F1
#
_cell.length_a   1.000
_cell.length_b   1.000
_cell.length_c   1.000
_cell.angle_alpha   90.00
_cell.angle_beta   90.00
_cell.angle_gamma   90.00
#
_symmetry.space_group_name_H-M   'P 1'
#
loop_
_entity.id
_entity.type
_entity.pdbx_description
1 polymer ?
#
loop_
_entity_poly.entity_id
_entity_poly.type
_entity_poly.pdbx_seq_one_letter_code
_entity_poly.pdbx_strand_id
1 'polypeptide(L)'
;MLAIRQKLGQTRLFNSLSESELVALETSVEVISVEAGHVFVYEGDVGDALYLIDSGSVQVFTFSQEGQERVLAKLSQGQYFGEQALLPGRPGRRNASVRAFSDTSVLKITKAAFQKALSKDNPLREKLESQAQEQARQKLAQLSHLFGSLKFDQTDLTQSQELKAGEIVFHQGDPGKDFYVIMTGSVGVYQEHEGALTLKVKLGAGQCFGELALIGQKPRQATVIASEACELLRIDGQYFLDLYQETPELREYIETLQRVYVLPGRGFATQHAGHFNGDPSITTMYHLSSGRRLVASRVIGKEIYNLSLADLGEADPTLFKYVDAQSGDERELAVLGKNLVGLTVWGQWDELGDVHRMLLEEAPIEAWQLAVFSQRGSLKLETPAHFFEESEILCACVQVRQGALQAAMLKGCTSAEALTQETGAGSVCGGCLPRLKELVGRPDWTPVICQERLPLTAQIGSFRLTPVNGEIKPALPGQHIVVQARIEDNWVERPYTLSAANSAENYYEITVKREEQGLFSNWLFDHPLDQGILRVSSPQGHYFLDPNEKRPVICLVAGIGMTPALAILRHELNHDQPRRLHVDYSCSLPEQMIYRSDFEQAAATSDLISFRARMTAQEGRLEKSELEALLNELPEAIFFLCGPEGYQTATKALLQSLNVAAERIQIEEFTPQGNRPVRKPSHTPGLATEPGQKACPHAAAKHPPAILAGPCPGADGIPDIVVGENSSLVDEAKAYLLRFYHEKGVPQAFASRWEEVSAEIERTGSYWQTYDELAYGAKLAWRNSARCIGRLYWQGLQVRDMRHITDPDQMFEALCEHIQLASNGGNLRAVMTVFAPQVPGQPAPRLWNPQLLRYAGYRQPDGQWLGDPANGDLTNAILALGWEPGERTHFDILPLVIALPHQAPRFYPIPPELVLEVPIAHPELPWFADLGLRWYALPAVSEMLFDCGGLQYTCAPFNGWYMGTEIGARNFSDPFRYNMLPAIAERMGLDMRRERSLWRDRALVELNRAVLDSFEKNGVKMTDHHAASSDFLEFVEQELAAGRRLDGRWSWLVPPMSGSLSDLYHIEFEEVTIKPNYLYQNKPYLKV
;
A
#
# COMPACT_ATOMS: atom_id res chain seq x y z
N MET A 1 -36.64 70.04 0.06
CA MET A 1 -36.76 69.00 1.10
C MET A 1 -37.54 67.81 0.53
N LEU A 2 -38.89 67.81 0.48
CA LEU A 2 -39.69 66.68 -0.07
C LEU A 2 -39.20 66.14 -1.45
N ALA A 3 -38.78 67.04 -2.35
CA ALA A 3 -38.25 66.69 -3.68
C ALA A 3 -36.87 66.00 -3.68
N ILE A 4 -35.98 66.30 -2.71
CA ILE A 4 -34.65 65.66 -2.59
C ILE A 4 -34.80 64.24 -2.08
N ARG A 5 -35.66 64.03 -1.08
CA ARG A 5 -35.98 62.71 -0.55
C ARG A 5 -36.55 61.78 -1.63
N GLN A 6 -37.46 62.28 -2.45
CA GLN A 6 -38.03 61.53 -3.57
C GLN A 6 -36.95 61.13 -4.59
N LYS A 7 -36.01 62.03 -4.91
CA LYS A 7 -34.88 61.76 -5.81
C LYS A 7 -33.90 60.72 -5.24
N LEU A 8 -33.58 60.80 -3.95
CA LEU A 8 -32.77 59.79 -3.27
C LEU A 8 -33.45 58.42 -3.31
N GLY A 9 -34.74 58.33 -2.94
CA GLY A 9 -35.49 57.07 -2.96
C GLY A 9 -35.68 56.45 -4.36
N GLN A 10 -35.65 57.25 -5.42
CA GLN A 10 -35.70 56.78 -6.81
C GLN A 10 -34.35 56.32 -7.35
N THR A 11 -33.25 56.67 -6.68
CA THR A 11 -31.90 56.30 -7.11
C THR A 11 -31.65 54.84 -6.80
N ARG A 12 -31.17 54.07 -7.79
CA ARG A 12 -30.88 52.63 -7.62
C ARG A 12 -29.98 52.34 -6.42
N LEU A 13 -29.07 53.23 -6.05
CA LEU A 13 -28.20 53.06 -4.89
C LEU A 13 -28.97 53.09 -3.56
N PHE A 14 -29.89 54.05 -3.39
CA PHE A 14 -30.55 54.34 -2.11
C PHE A 14 -31.98 53.83 -1.99
N ASN A 15 -32.52 53.19 -3.03
CA ASN A 15 -33.91 52.72 -3.05
C ASN A 15 -34.24 51.59 -2.06
N SER A 16 -33.22 51.01 -1.41
CA SER A 16 -33.37 50.00 -0.36
C SER A 16 -33.36 50.60 1.06
N LEU A 17 -33.16 51.92 1.20
CA LEU A 17 -33.16 52.61 2.48
C LEU A 17 -34.58 52.86 3.00
N SER A 18 -34.77 52.72 4.31
CA SER A 18 -36.02 53.09 4.98
C SER A 18 -36.27 54.60 4.93
N GLU A 19 -37.51 55.02 5.13
CA GLU A 19 -37.87 56.44 5.13
C GLU A 19 -37.08 57.25 6.18
N SER A 20 -36.81 56.65 7.34
CA SER A 20 -36.01 57.28 8.41
C SER A 20 -34.54 57.49 8.01
N GLU A 21 -33.97 56.59 7.20
CA GLU A 21 -32.58 56.67 6.72
C GLU A 21 -32.45 57.65 5.56
N LEU A 22 -33.44 57.72 4.68
CA LEU A 22 -33.52 58.74 3.62
C LEU A 22 -33.64 60.14 4.21
N VAL A 23 -34.39 60.31 5.32
CA VAL A 23 -34.47 61.59 6.06
C VAL A 23 -33.10 61.97 6.63
N ALA A 24 -32.35 61.01 7.18
CA ALA A 24 -31.02 61.27 7.71
C ALA A 24 -30.04 61.71 6.61
N LEU A 25 -30.05 61.06 5.45
CA LEU A 25 -29.24 61.45 4.28
C LEU A 25 -29.66 62.80 3.71
N GLU A 26 -30.97 63.09 3.63
CA GLU A 26 -31.52 64.36 3.13
C GLU A 26 -30.92 65.57 3.87
N THR A 27 -30.73 65.47 5.19
CA THR A 27 -30.15 66.56 6.00
C THR A 27 -28.68 66.85 5.73
N SER A 28 -28.00 65.98 4.96
CA SER A 28 -26.55 66.05 4.69
C SER A 28 -26.20 66.16 3.21
N VAL A 29 -27.18 66.51 2.37
CA VAL A 29 -27.03 66.67 0.90
C VAL A 29 -26.82 68.13 0.53
N GLU A 30 -25.82 68.39 -0.30
CA GLU A 30 -25.56 69.68 -0.93
C GLU A 30 -25.87 69.59 -2.44
N VAL A 31 -26.56 70.58 -3.00
CA VAL A 31 -26.83 70.62 -4.45
C VAL A 31 -25.76 71.46 -5.14
N ILE A 32 -25.08 70.89 -6.13
CA ILE A 32 -24.01 71.55 -6.89
C ILE A 32 -24.42 71.57 -8.37
N SER A 33 -24.46 72.75 -8.98
CA SER A 33 -24.70 72.91 -10.42
C SER A 33 -23.48 73.53 -11.10
N VAL A 34 -23.04 72.91 -12.20
CA VAL A 34 -21.84 73.30 -12.94
C VAL A 34 -22.08 73.28 -14.44
N GLU A 35 -21.31 74.09 -15.18
CA GLU A 35 -21.32 74.12 -16.65
C GLU A 35 -20.57 72.91 -17.24
N ALA A 36 -20.85 72.60 -18.50
CA ALA A 36 -20.11 71.59 -19.26
C ALA A 36 -18.59 71.83 -19.21
N GLY A 37 -17.81 70.76 -19.00
CA GLY A 37 -16.35 70.80 -18.89
C GLY A 37 -15.81 70.88 -17.46
N HIS A 38 -16.63 71.20 -16.46
CA HIS A 38 -16.21 71.20 -15.06
C HIS A 38 -15.77 69.79 -14.59
N VAL A 39 -14.57 69.67 -14.01
CA VAL A 39 -14.08 68.41 -13.44
C VAL A 39 -14.49 68.29 -11.99
N PHE A 40 -15.27 67.26 -11.65
CA PHE A 40 -15.73 67.01 -10.29
C PHE A 40 -14.65 66.37 -9.42
N VAL A 41 -13.88 65.44 -9.99
CA VAL A 41 -12.81 64.70 -9.31
C VAL A 41 -11.72 64.30 -10.29
N TYR A 42 -10.47 64.24 -9.84
CA TYR A 42 -9.36 63.65 -10.58
C TYR A 42 -9.00 62.26 -10.05
N GLU A 43 -8.49 61.42 -10.95
CA GLU A 43 -7.88 60.15 -10.60
C GLU A 43 -6.74 60.36 -9.57
N GLY A 44 -6.73 59.54 -8.52
CA GLY A 44 -5.76 59.63 -7.42
C GLY A 44 -6.17 60.57 -6.28
N ASP A 45 -7.16 61.44 -6.45
CA ASP A 45 -7.64 62.34 -5.38
C ASP A 45 -8.16 61.56 -4.18
N VAL A 46 -8.15 62.18 -2.99
CA VAL A 46 -8.78 61.58 -1.80
C VAL A 46 -10.30 61.67 -1.95
N GLY A 47 -10.99 60.56 -1.73
CA GLY A 47 -12.44 60.46 -1.72
C GLY A 47 -13.05 61.05 -0.47
N ASP A 48 -13.77 62.16 -0.63
CA ASP A 48 -14.40 62.95 0.43
C ASP A 48 -15.94 63.02 0.31
N ALA A 49 -16.49 62.71 -0.87
CA ALA A 49 -17.92 62.74 -1.15
C ALA A 49 -18.35 61.84 -2.32
N LEU A 50 -19.64 61.50 -2.36
CA LEU A 50 -20.36 60.83 -3.44
C LEU A 50 -21.20 61.86 -4.18
N TYR A 51 -21.39 61.69 -5.48
CA TYR A 51 -22.21 62.59 -6.30
C TYR A 51 -23.31 61.80 -7.02
N LEU A 52 -24.56 62.25 -6.88
CA LEU A 52 -25.71 61.72 -7.60
C LEU A 52 -26.19 62.73 -8.63
N ILE A 53 -26.33 62.33 -9.89
CA ILE A 53 -26.67 63.23 -10.99
C ILE A 53 -28.17 63.54 -10.95
N ASP A 54 -28.50 64.79 -10.65
CA ASP A 54 -29.87 65.29 -10.58
C ASP A 54 -30.41 65.71 -11.96
N SER A 55 -29.55 66.34 -12.77
CA SER A 55 -29.81 66.69 -14.17
C SER A 55 -28.50 66.83 -14.92
N GLY A 56 -28.52 66.65 -16.25
CA GLY A 56 -27.31 66.69 -17.08
C GLY A 56 -26.61 65.34 -17.22
N SER A 57 -25.32 65.38 -17.55
CA SER A 57 -24.50 64.20 -17.82
C SER A 57 -23.02 64.45 -17.58
N VAL A 58 -22.30 63.42 -17.14
CA VAL A 58 -20.86 63.45 -16.88
C VAL A 58 -20.15 62.37 -17.68
N GLN A 59 -18.85 62.57 -17.88
CA GLN A 59 -17.94 61.65 -18.57
C GLN A 59 -16.84 61.22 -17.60
N VAL A 60 -16.66 59.91 -17.46
CA VAL A 60 -15.64 59.27 -16.64
C VAL A 60 -14.45 58.89 -17.54
N PHE A 61 -13.23 59.24 -17.16
CA PHE A 61 -12.03 58.99 -17.95
C PHE A 61 -10.80 58.73 -17.08
N THR A 62 -9.79 58.07 -17.66
CA THR A 62 -8.47 57.81 -17.07
C THR A 62 -7.38 58.12 -18.11
N PHE A 63 -6.11 58.13 -17.73
CA PHE A 63 -4.98 58.29 -18.63
C PHE A 63 -4.23 56.96 -18.82
N SER A 64 -3.86 56.62 -20.05
CA SER A 64 -2.98 55.47 -20.32
C SER A 64 -1.55 55.73 -19.77
N GLN A 65 -0.70 54.69 -19.72
CA GLN A 65 0.73 54.86 -19.38
C GLN A 65 1.47 55.80 -20.35
N GLU A 66 0.93 56.02 -21.55
CA GLU A 66 1.43 56.97 -22.55
C GLU A 66 0.78 58.36 -22.46
N GLY A 67 -0.07 58.60 -21.44
CA GLY A 67 -0.71 59.89 -21.18
C GLY A 67 -1.94 60.21 -22.02
N GLN A 68 -2.52 59.25 -22.75
CA GLN A 68 -3.71 59.48 -23.57
C GLN A 68 -5.01 59.33 -22.75
N GLU A 69 -5.95 60.25 -22.94
CA GLU A 69 -7.27 60.21 -22.29
C GLU A 69 -8.11 59.03 -22.83
N ARG A 70 -8.49 58.12 -21.95
CA ARG A 70 -9.38 56.99 -22.24
C ARG A 70 -10.71 57.19 -21.51
N VAL A 71 -11.77 57.32 -22.29
CA VAL A 71 -13.14 57.44 -21.76
C VAL A 71 -13.61 56.06 -21.28
N LEU A 72 -13.98 55.97 -20.02
CA LEU A 72 -14.46 54.74 -19.39
C LEU A 72 -15.99 54.63 -19.47
N ALA A 73 -16.70 55.73 -19.24
CA ALA A 73 -18.17 55.74 -19.24
C ALA A 73 -18.74 57.16 -19.44
N LYS A 74 -20.02 57.24 -19.81
CA LYS A 74 -20.86 58.44 -19.69
C LYS A 74 -22.02 58.14 -18.75
N LEU A 75 -22.24 59.01 -17.77
CA LEU A 75 -23.31 58.87 -16.78
C LEU A 75 -24.33 60.00 -16.93
N SER A 76 -25.61 59.71 -16.75
CA SER A 76 -26.72 60.64 -16.91
C SER A 76 -27.62 60.69 -15.67
N GLN A 77 -28.65 61.53 -15.71
CA GLN A 77 -29.61 61.72 -14.64
C GLN A 77 -30.05 60.41 -13.96
N GLY A 78 -30.00 60.39 -12.62
CA GLY A 78 -30.33 59.24 -11.79
C GLY A 78 -29.17 58.26 -11.52
N GLN A 79 -28.01 58.43 -12.18
CA GLN A 79 -26.78 57.69 -11.91
C GLN A 79 -25.86 58.45 -10.94
N TYR A 80 -24.88 57.77 -10.35
CA TYR A 80 -23.98 58.33 -9.34
C TYR A 80 -22.51 57.99 -9.64
N PHE A 81 -21.59 58.70 -8.99
CA PHE A 81 -20.16 58.43 -9.05
C PHE A 81 -19.43 58.85 -7.77
N GLY A 82 -18.31 58.18 -7.48
CA GLY A 82 -17.42 58.51 -6.38
C GLY A 82 -17.64 57.66 -5.11
N GLU A 83 -18.53 56.67 -5.15
CA GLU A 83 -18.82 55.73 -4.07
C GLU A 83 -17.61 54.87 -3.68
N GLN A 84 -16.79 54.46 -4.66
CA GLN A 84 -15.74 53.45 -4.44
C GLN A 84 -14.67 53.91 -3.45
N ALA A 85 -14.33 55.20 -3.47
CA ALA A 85 -13.32 55.78 -2.58
C ALA A 85 -13.83 55.96 -1.13
N LEU A 86 -15.13 55.74 -0.89
CA LEU A 86 -15.75 55.94 0.43
C LEU A 86 -16.01 54.63 1.17
N LEU A 87 -15.86 53.50 0.49
CA LEU A 87 -16.10 52.16 1.04
C LEU A 87 -15.04 51.77 2.09
N PRO A 88 -15.44 51.07 3.18
CA PRO A 88 -14.49 50.53 4.15
C PRO A 88 -13.49 49.56 3.49
N GLY A 89 -12.21 49.64 3.86
CA GLY A 89 -11.16 48.72 3.36
C GLY A 89 -10.53 49.08 2.01
N ARG A 90 -10.95 50.16 1.35
CA ARG A 90 -10.34 50.68 0.11
C ARG A 90 -9.30 51.77 0.43
N PRO A 91 -8.32 52.05 -0.45
CA PRO A 91 -7.27 53.07 -0.24
C PRO A 91 -7.79 54.51 -0.10
N GLY A 92 -9.11 54.72 -0.23
CA GLY A 92 -9.73 56.02 -0.04
C GLY A 92 -9.48 57.00 -1.18
N ARG A 93 -8.94 56.56 -2.32
CA ARG A 93 -8.60 57.39 -3.48
C ARG A 93 -9.55 57.16 -4.66
N ARG A 94 -9.71 58.17 -5.51
CA ARG A 94 -10.47 58.12 -6.75
C ARG A 94 -9.71 57.26 -7.77
N ASN A 95 -10.41 56.35 -8.45
CA ASN A 95 -9.87 55.45 -9.46
C ASN A 95 -10.01 55.97 -10.91
N ALA A 96 -10.73 57.07 -11.11
CA ALA A 96 -10.90 57.72 -12.39
C ALA A 96 -11.23 59.20 -12.19
N SER A 97 -11.01 59.99 -13.24
CA SER A 97 -11.43 61.39 -13.31
C SER A 97 -12.87 61.49 -13.84
N VAL A 98 -13.63 62.49 -13.40
CA VAL A 98 -15.01 62.72 -13.85
C VAL A 98 -15.23 64.18 -14.19
N ARG A 99 -15.71 64.46 -15.40
CA ARG A 99 -16.06 65.82 -15.85
C ARG A 99 -17.50 65.94 -16.33
N ALA A 100 -18.12 67.09 -16.16
CA ALA A 100 -19.41 67.44 -16.74
C ALA A 100 -19.33 67.37 -18.28
N PHE A 101 -20.18 66.55 -18.89
CA PHE A 101 -20.31 66.45 -20.35
C PHE A 101 -21.34 67.45 -20.89
N SER A 102 -22.35 67.78 -20.09
CA SER A 102 -23.29 68.89 -20.29
C SER A 102 -23.37 69.72 -19.01
N ASP A 103 -24.11 70.83 -19.03
CA ASP A 103 -24.51 71.50 -17.78
C ASP A 103 -25.18 70.48 -16.86
N THR A 104 -24.66 70.35 -15.65
CA THR A 104 -24.94 69.22 -14.76
C THR A 104 -25.21 69.70 -13.34
N SER A 105 -26.32 69.24 -12.77
CA SER A 105 -26.62 69.38 -11.36
C SER A 105 -26.42 68.03 -10.65
N VAL A 106 -25.73 68.02 -9.53
CA VAL A 106 -25.49 66.83 -8.70
C VAL A 106 -25.89 67.07 -7.24
N LEU A 107 -26.34 66.02 -6.58
CA LEU A 107 -26.48 65.94 -5.13
C LEU A 107 -25.19 65.38 -4.55
N LYS A 108 -24.42 66.21 -3.85
CA LYS A 108 -23.19 65.83 -3.14
C LYS A 108 -23.54 65.31 -1.74
N ILE A 109 -23.09 64.11 -1.43
CA ILE A 109 -23.25 63.44 -0.13
C ILE A 109 -21.86 63.25 0.46
N THR A 110 -21.62 63.84 1.64
CA THR A 110 -20.29 63.77 2.28
C THR A 110 -19.94 62.35 2.72
N LYS A 111 -18.64 62.03 2.80
CA LYS A 111 -18.12 60.75 3.30
C LYS A 111 -18.70 60.38 4.66
N ALA A 112 -18.78 61.33 5.59
CA ALA A 112 -19.32 61.10 6.92
C ALA A 112 -20.81 60.70 6.89
N ALA A 113 -21.61 61.37 6.07
CA ALA A 113 -23.03 61.05 5.90
C ALA A 113 -23.23 59.69 5.21
N PHE A 114 -22.44 59.42 4.17
CA PHE A 114 -22.48 58.15 3.44
C PHE A 114 -22.02 56.97 4.31
N GLN A 115 -20.95 57.11 5.08
CA GLN A 115 -20.45 56.07 5.99
C GLN A 115 -21.41 55.80 7.15
N LYS A 116 -22.13 56.83 7.63
CA LYS A 116 -23.20 56.63 8.63
C LYS A 116 -24.37 55.82 8.06
N ALA A 117 -24.67 55.98 6.78
CA ALA A 117 -25.65 55.15 6.06
C ALA A 117 -25.12 53.74 5.71
N LEU A 118 -23.84 53.44 5.93
CA LEU A 118 -23.22 52.11 5.73
C LEU A 118 -23.08 51.31 7.04
N SER A 119 -23.89 51.63 8.05
CA SER A 119 -23.88 50.89 9.34
C SER A 119 -24.21 49.40 9.16
N LYS A 120 -23.81 48.56 10.13
CA LYS A 120 -23.75 47.08 10.03
C LYS A 120 -25.05 46.39 9.59
N ASP A 121 -26.21 47.04 9.76
CA ASP A 121 -27.54 46.49 9.46
C ASP A 121 -28.21 47.15 8.24
N ASN A 122 -27.46 47.90 7.41
CA ASN A 122 -28.02 48.69 6.32
C ASN A 122 -27.96 47.98 4.94
N PRO A 123 -29.10 47.79 4.23
CA PRO A 123 -29.18 47.16 2.90
C PRO A 123 -28.34 47.80 1.79
N LEU A 124 -27.91 49.05 1.96
CA LEU A 124 -27.02 49.76 1.04
C LEU A 124 -25.63 49.10 0.95
N ARG A 125 -25.16 48.51 2.06
CA ARG A 125 -23.85 47.87 2.14
C ARG A 125 -23.78 46.61 1.28
N GLU A 126 -24.76 45.71 1.41
CA GLU A 126 -24.89 44.49 0.59
C GLU A 126 -24.93 44.81 -0.91
N LYS A 127 -25.60 45.91 -1.27
CA LYS A 127 -25.71 46.38 -2.66
C LYS A 127 -24.39 46.90 -3.24
N LEU A 128 -23.53 47.49 -2.41
CA LEU A 128 -22.21 47.97 -2.84
C LEU A 128 -21.18 46.84 -2.87
N GLU A 129 -21.26 45.89 -1.94
CA GLU A 129 -20.44 44.67 -1.93
C GLU A 129 -20.71 43.82 -3.18
N SER A 130 -21.99 43.62 -3.55
CA SER A 130 -22.38 42.92 -4.79
C SER A 130 -21.89 43.59 -6.08
N GLN A 131 -21.92 44.93 -6.17
CA GLN A 131 -21.38 45.64 -7.33
C GLN A 131 -19.85 45.54 -7.44
N ALA A 132 -19.14 45.56 -6.32
CA ALA A 132 -17.68 45.40 -6.30
C ALA A 132 -17.25 43.98 -6.71
N GLN A 133 -17.99 42.95 -6.30
CA GLN A 133 -17.78 41.55 -6.68
C GLN A 133 -17.94 41.34 -8.19
N GLU A 134 -18.99 41.91 -8.79
CA GLU A 134 -19.24 41.79 -10.24
C GLU A 134 -18.11 42.42 -11.07
N GLN A 135 -17.56 43.56 -10.63
CA GLN A 135 -16.40 44.18 -11.30
C GLN A 135 -15.13 43.34 -11.17
N ALA A 136 -14.85 42.76 -10.00
CA ALA A 136 -13.71 41.86 -9.80
C ALA A 136 -13.81 40.63 -10.71
N ARG A 137 -15.01 40.04 -10.82
CA ARG A 137 -15.30 38.90 -11.69
C ARG A 137 -15.05 39.22 -13.17
N GLN A 138 -15.53 40.37 -13.65
CA GLN A 138 -15.32 40.79 -15.04
C GLN A 138 -13.84 41.01 -15.37
N LYS A 139 -13.07 41.60 -14.45
CA LYS A 139 -11.61 41.79 -14.62
C LYS A 139 -10.87 40.46 -14.60
N LEU A 140 -11.24 39.55 -13.70
CA LEU A 140 -10.65 38.20 -13.59
C LEU A 140 -10.89 37.37 -14.86
N ALA A 141 -12.09 37.46 -15.44
CA ALA A 141 -12.43 36.79 -16.70
C ALA A 141 -11.64 37.29 -17.91
N GLN A 142 -11.16 38.54 -17.88
CA GLN A 142 -10.31 39.10 -18.94
C GLN A 142 -8.83 38.70 -18.80
N LEU A 143 -8.38 38.44 -17.58
CA LEU A 143 -6.96 38.15 -17.28
C LEU A 143 -6.63 36.67 -17.39
N SER A 144 -7.62 35.78 -17.24
CA SER A 144 -7.43 34.34 -17.34
C SER A 144 -8.66 33.66 -17.90
N HIS A 145 -8.47 32.88 -18.97
CA HIS A 145 -9.53 32.08 -19.59
C HIS A 145 -10.08 31.02 -18.63
N LEU A 146 -9.25 30.52 -17.70
CA LEU A 146 -9.66 29.56 -16.69
C LEU A 146 -10.56 30.21 -15.63
N PHE A 147 -10.11 31.30 -15.01
CA PHE A 147 -10.90 31.95 -13.96
C PHE A 147 -12.14 32.67 -14.52
N GLY A 148 -12.18 32.95 -15.83
CA GLY A 148 -13.37 33.46 -16.52
C GLY A 148 -14.51 32.45 -16.70
N SER A 149 -14.22 31.15 -16.73
CA SER A 149 -15.24 30.10 -16.86
C SER A 149 -15.78 29.60 -15.53
N LEU A 150 -15.14 29.94 -14.41
CA LEU A 150 -15.55 29.52 -13.06
C LEU A 150 -16.80 30.27 -12.57
N LYS A 151 -17.69 29.54 -11.90
CA LYS A 151 -18.87 30.09 -11.23
C LYS A 151 -18.53 30.39 -9.77
N PHE A 152 -18.07 31.61 -9.51
CA PHE A 152 -17.91 32.09 -8.14
C PHE A 152 -19.27 32.43 -7.53
N ASP A 153 -19.48 32.09 -6.26
CA ASP A 153 -20.61 32.54 -5.45
C ASP A 153 -20.43 34.04 -5.15
N GLN A 154 -21.53 34.77 -5.08
CA GLN A 154 -21.52 36.22 -4.96
C GLN A 154 -20.78 36.64 -3.69
N THR A 155 -20.93 35.98 -2.56
CA THR A 155 -20.46 36.48 -1.26
C THR A 155 -18.94 36.56 -1.04
N ASP A 156 -18.10 35.80 -1.77
CA ASP A 156 -16.72 35.53 -1.32
C ASP A 156 -15.58 36.17 -2.14
N LEU A 157 -15.89 36.90 -3.23
CA LEU A 157 -14.89 37.52 -4.13
C LEU A 157 -14.33 38.89 -3.69
N THR A 158 -14.36 39.26 -2.41
CA THR A 158 -14.29 40.70 -2.02
C THR A 158 -12.96 41.24 -1.53
N GLN A 159 -11.94 40.42 -1.29
CA GLN A 159 -10.74 40.89 -0.58
C GLN A 159 -9.59 41.20 -1.54
N SER A 160 -9.64 42.38 -2.16
CA SER A 160 -8.50 42.92 -2.91
C SER A 160 -7.40 43.39 -1.95
N GLN A 161 -6.15 43.04 -2.27
CA GLN A 161 -4.96 43.41 -1.51
C GLN A 161 -3.96 44.11 -2.45
N GLU A 162 -3.61 45.35 -2.13
CA GLU A 162 -2.57 46.11 -2.83
C GLU A 162 -1.22 45.93 -2.14
N LEU A 163 -0.16 45.73 -2.91
CA LEU A 163 1.22 45.54 -2.44
C LEU A 163 2.19 46.45 -3.19
N LYS A 164 3.20 46.95 -2.48
CA LYS A 164 4.34 47.66 -3.07
C LYS A 164 5.46 46.67 -3.42
N ALA A 165 6.32 47.09 -4.34
CA ALA A 165 7.53 46.33 -4.67
C ALA A 165 8.36 46.04 -3.41
N GLY A 166 8.74 44.78 -3.22
CA GLY A 166 9.50 44.29 -2.07
C GLY A 166 8.65 43.86 -0.86
N GLU A 167 7.34 44.09 -0.85
CA GLU A 167 6.48 43.61 0.23
C GLU A 167 6.28 42.08 0.16
N ILE A 168 6.31 41.44 1.32
CA ILE A 168 6.16 39.99 1.48
C ILE A 168 4.67 39.66 1.66
N VAL A 169 4.18 38.68 0.90
CA VAL A 169 2.79 38.21 1.01
C VAL A 169 2.66 37.21 2.16
N PHE A 170 3.57 36.22 2.21
CA PHE A 170 3.72 35.27 3.29
C PHE A 170 5.13 34.65 3.26
N HIS A 171 5.55 34.10 4.40
CA HIS A 171 6.83 33.41 4.56
C HIS A 171 6.68 31.90 4.41
N GLN A 172 7.78 31.25 4.02
CA GLN A 172 7.91 29.80 4.14
C GLN A 172 7.72 29.37 5.61
N GLY A 173 6.91 28.33 5.85
CA GLY A 173 6.54 27.86 7.18
C GLY A 173 5.25 28.47 7.75
N ASP A 174 4.70 29.52 7.15
CA ASP A 174 3.41 30.07 7.59
C ASP A 174 2.26 29.06 7.35
N PRO A 175 1.17 29.09 8.12
CA PRO A 175 -0.02 28.30 7.81
C PRO A 175 -0.68 28.77 6.50
N GLY A 176 -1.07 27.83 5.63
CA GLY A 176 -1.85 28.12 4.43
C GLY A 176 -3.29 28.46 4.77
N LYS A 177 -3.69 29.73 4.66
CA LYS A 177 -5.07 30.18 4.95
C LYS A 177 -5.80 30.74 3.74
N ASP A 178 -5.06 31.34 2.81
CA ASP A 178 -5.60 32.10 1.69
C ASP A 178 -4.95 31.66 0.38
N PHE A 179 -5.69 31.75 -0.72
CA PHE A 179 -5.25 31.61 -2.10
C PHE A 179 -5.25 32.99 -2.79
N TYR A 180 -4.32 33.23 -3.72
CA TYR A 180 -4.14 34.55 -4.34
C TYR A 180 -4.10 34.47 -5.86
N VAL A 181 -4.79 35.40 -6.52
CA VAL A 181 -4.69 35.64 -7.97
C VAL A 181 -4.12 37.02 -8.24
N ILE A 182 -3.15 37.13 -9.15
CA ILE A 182 -2.48 38.39 -9.49
C ILE A 182 -3.32 39.14 -10.51
N MET A 183 -3.92 40.25 -10.11
CA MET A 183 -4.74 41.10 -10.97
C MET A 183 -3.87 42.04 -11.82
N THR A 184 -2.81 42.59 -11.22
CA THR A 184 -1.80 43.42 -11.89
C THR A 184 -0.44 43.25 -11.19
N GLY A 185 0.66 43.50 -11.92
CA GLY A 185 2.03 43.37 -11.40
C GLY A 185 2.62 41.95 -11.48
N SER A 186 3.67 41.69 -10.69
CA SER A 186 4.36 40.41 -10.61
C SER A 186 4.96 40.13 -9.22
N VAL A 187 5.04 38.84 -8.87
CA VAL A 187 5.63 38.34 -7.62
C VAL A 187 6.74 37.32 -7.92
N GLY A 188 7.69 37.19 -7.00
CA GLY A 188 8.70 36.14 -7.00
C GLY A 188 8.44 35.14 -5.88
N VAL A 189 8.61 33.85 -6.18
CA VAL A 189 8.49 32.75 -5.22
C VAL A 189 9.89 32.24 -4.88
N TYR A 190 10.26 32.33 -3.60
CA TYR A 190 11.60 32.04 -3.11
C TYR A 190 11.57 30.86 -2.13
N GLN A 191 12.48 29.91 -2.31
CA GLN A 191 12.70 28.85 -1.34
C GLN A 191 13.88 29.20 -0.44
N GLU A 192 13.71 29.04 0.86
CA GLU A 192 14.75 29.29 1.85
C GLU A 192 15.44 27.97 2.24
N HIS A 193 16.77 27.93 2.06
CA HIS A 193 17.65 26.85 2.50
C HIS A 193 18.87 27.45 3.20
N GLU A 194 19.16 27.01 4.43
CA GLU A 194 20.29 27.52 5.24
C GLU A 194 20.35 29.05 5.37
N GLY A 195 19.19 29.72 5.33
CA GLY A 195 19.06 31.19 5.41
C GLY A 195 19.28 31.94 4.10
N ALA A 196 19.47 31.25 2.97
CA ALA A 196 19.57 31.84 1.64
C ALA A 196 18.27 31.69 0.85
N LEU A 197 17.74 32.81 0.33
CA LEU A 197 16.57 32.82 -0.54
C LEU A 197 16.96 32.53 -2.00
N THR A 198 16.43 31.44 -2.55
CA THR A 198 16.62 31.05 -3.96
C THR A 198 15.33 31.26 -4.74
N LEU A 199 15.35 32.12 -5.77
CA LEU A 199 14.21 32.34 -6.65
C LEU A 199 13.89 31.04 -7.43
N LYS A 200 12.66 30.55 -7.32
CA LYS A 200 12.19 29.34 -8.02
C LYS A 200 11.35 29.67 -9.24
N VAL A 201 10.42 30.61 -9.10
CA VAL A 201 9.55 31.07 -10.19
C VAL A 201 9.24 32.55 -10.04
N LYS A 202 9.00 33.22 -11.18
CA LYS A 202 8.41 34.56 -11.24
C LYS A 202 7.02 34.46 -11.86
N LEU A 203 6.02 35.03 -11.20
CA LEU A 203 4.61 35.00 -11.59
C LEU A 203 4.09 36.42 -11.87
N GLY A 204 3.24 36.61 -12.88
CA GLY A 204 2.67 37.89 -13.31
C GLY A 204 1.14 37.88 -13.39
N ALA A 205 0.57 38.99 -13.87
CA ALA A 205 -0.88 39.17 -13.99
C ALA A 205 -1.59 38.00 -14.71
N GLY A 206 -2.72 37.55 -14.16
CA GLY A 206 -3.48 36.40 -14.62
C GLY A 206 -3.04 35.05 -14.03
N GLN A 207 -1.93 35.01 -13.29
CA GLN A 207 -1.44 33.82 -12.58
C GLN A 207 -1.83 33.83 -11.10
N CYS A 208 -1.67 32.69 -10.42
CA CYS A 208 -2.05 32.50 -9.03
C CYS A 208 -0.94 31.85 -8.19
N PHE A 209 -1.07 31.94 -6.87
CA PHE A 209 -0.17 31.28 -5.92
C PHE A 209 -0.84 31.05 -4.55
N GLY A 210 -0.27 30.12 -3.77
CA GLY A 210 -0.71 29.80 -2.41
C GLY A 210 -1.53 28.50 -2.31
N GLU A 211 -1.82 27.86 -3.43
CA GLU A 211 -2.56 26.61 -3.58
C GLU A 211 -1.92 25.42 -2.87
N LEU A 212 -0.58 25.32 -2.87
CA LEU A 212 0.14 24.14 -2.36
C LEU A 212 -0.10 23.88 -0.88
N ALA A 213 -0.14 24.95 -0.08
CA ALA A 213 -0.33 24.83 1.37
C ALA A 213 -1.78 24.44 1.73
N LEU A 214 -2.74 24.87 0.92
CA LEU A 214 -4.15 24.55 1.10
C LEU A 214 -4.44 23.09 0.70
N ILE A 215 -4.04 22.69 -0.50
CA ILE A 215 -4.29 21.34 -1.04
C ILE A 215 -3.51 20.29 -0.26
N GLY A 216 -2.24 20.57 0.04
CA GLY A 216 -1.37 19.63 0.75
C GLY A 216 -1.56 19.60 2.27
N GLN A 217 -2.38 20.49 2.84
CA GLN A 217 -2.54 20.71 4.29
C GLN A 217 -1.21 20.81 5.04
N LYS A 218 -0.22 21.47 4.41
CA LYS A 218 1.13 21.68 4.93
C LYS A 218 1.40 23.18 5.08
N PRO A 219 2.38 23.59 5.90
CA PRO A 219 2.83 24.98 5.92
C PRO A 219 3.26 25.47 4.53
N ARG A 220 3.28 26.78 4.31
CA ARG A 220 3.76 27.43 3.08
C ARG A 220 5.15 26.91 2.75
N GLN A 221 5.34 26.42 1.52
CA GLN A 221 6.58 25.78 1.09
C GLN A 221 7.63 26.77 0.54
N ALA A 222 7.25 28.04 0.40
CA ALA A 222 8.08 29.10 -0.14
C ALA A 222 7.62 30.48 0.39
N THR A 223 8.53 31.44 0.38
CA THR A 223 8.28 32.85 0.66
C THR A 223 7.89 33.56 -0.64
N VAL A 224 6.81 34.35 -0.64
CA VAL A 224 6.37 35.10 -1.83
C VAL A 224 6.54 36.60 -1.62
N ILE A 225 7.22 37.26 -2.56
CA ILE A 225 7.59 38.67 -2.48
C ILE A 225 7.13 39.40 -3.74
N ALA A 226 6.48 40.56 -3.60
CA ALA A 226 6.11 41.41 -4.72
C ALA A 226 7.36 41.90 -5.46
N SER A 227 7.50 41.56 -6.74
CA SER A 227 8.62 42.01 -7.59
C SER A 227 8.42 43.45 -8.07
N GLU A 228 7.17 43.90 -8.18
CA GLU A 228 6.74 45.26 -8.50
C GLU A 228 5.45 45.60 -7.74
N ALA A 229 4.85 46.79 -7.97
CA ALA A 229 3.56 47.11 -7.37
C ALA A 229 2.47 46.15 -7.91
N CYS A 230 1.74 45.49 -7.03
CA CYS A 230 0.78 44.44 -7.38
C CYS A 230 -0.60 44.70 -6.79
N GLU A 231 -1.64 44.30 -7.52
CA GLU A 231 -3.00 44.12 -7.01
C GLU A 231 -3.30 42.63 -6.99
N LEU A 232 -3.65 42.07 -5.83
CA LEU A 232 -3.98 40.67 -5.63
C LEU A 232 -5.47 40.52 -5.28
N LEU A 233 -6.11 39.50 -5.83
CA LEU A 233 -7.40 39.00 -5.35
C LEU A 233 -7.13 37.89 -4.34
N ARG A 234 -7.52 38.11 -3.07
CA ARG A 234 -7.43 37.12 -2.00
C ARG A 234 -8.73 36.30 -1.94
N ILE A 235 -8.58 34.99 -1.93
CA ILE A 235 -9.66 34.00 -1.86
C ILE A 235 -9.46 33.17 -0.59
N ASP A 236 -10.53 32.99 0.19
CA ASP A 236 -10.50 32.16 1.39
C ASP A 236 -10.10 30.72 1.07
N GLY A 237 -9.27 30.12 1.93
CA GLY A 237 -8.71 28.80 1.70
C GLY A 237 -9.74 27.68 1.66
N GLN A 238 -10.78 27.73 2.48
CA GLN A 238 -11.85 26.72 2.47
C GLN A 238 -12.67 26.84 1.19
N TYR A 239 -13.03 28.07 0.82
CA TYR A 239 -13.77 28.33 -0.41
C TYR A 239 -12.98 27.89 -1.67
N PHE A 240 -11.67 28.13 -1.69
CA PHE A 240 -10.80 27.61 -2.75
C PHE A 240 -10.80 26.07 -2.82
N LEU A 241 -10.75 25.39 -1.67
CA LEU A 241 -10.76 23.92 -1.61
C LEU A 241 -12.08 23.35 -2.14
N ASP A 242 -13.20 23.98 -1.81
CA ASP A 242 -14.53 23.59 -2.30
C ASP A 242 -14.58 23.76 -3.83
N LEU A 243 -14.14 24.92 -4.36
CA LEU A 243 -14.04 25.16 -5.81
C LEU A 243 -13.11 24.15 -6.51
N TYR A 244 -12.00 23.79 -5.89
CA TYR A 244 -11.02 22.82 -6.40
C TYR A 244 -11.59 21.39 -6.44
N GLN A 245 -12.44 21.03 -5.49
CA GLN A 245 -13.15 19.74 -5.49
C GLN A 245 -14.27 19.69 -6.54
N GLU A 246 -15.00 20.78 -6.73
CA GLU A 246 -16.17 20.83 -7.61
C GLU A 246 -15.86 21.12 -9.07
N THR A 247 -14.67 21.66 -9.39
CA THR A 247 -14.34 22.13 -10.75
C THR A 247 -13.13 21.37 -11.34
N PRO A 248 -13.35 20.37 -12.22
CA PRO A 248 -12.28 19.58 -12.85
C PRO A 248 -11.23 20.41 -13.59
N GLU A 249 -11.65 21.48 -14.29
CA GLU A 249 -10.76 22.33 -15.07
C GLU A 249 -9.78 23.11 -14.18
N LEU A 250 -10.23 23.56 -13.01
CA LEU A 250 -9.37 24.21 -12.01
C LEU A 250 -8.38 23.19 -11.42
N ARG A 251 -8.82 21.95 -11.20
CA ARG A 251 -7.96 20.88 -10.70
C ARG A 251 -6.82 20.56 -11.66
N GLU A 252 -7.14 20.34 -12.95
CA GLU A 252 -6.14 20.05 -13.98
C GLU A 252 -5.12 21.19 -14.13
N TYR A 253 -5.59 22.44 -14.05
CA TYR A 253 -4.72 23.61 -14.09
C TYR A 253 -3.75 23.65 -12.89
N ILE A 254 -4.24 23.45 -11.68
CA ILE A 254 -3.43 23.48 -10.47
C ILE A 254 -2.44 22.30 -10.41
N GLU A 255 -2.85 21.10 -10.84
CA GLU A 255 -1.97 19.94 -10.97
C GLU A 255 -0.84 20.19 -11.98
N THR A 256 -1.13 20.91 -13.07
CA THR A 256 -0.12 21.34 -14.04
C THR A 256 0.91 22.27 -13.40
N LEU A 257 0.46 23.23 -12.57
CA LEU A 257 1.36 24.13 -11.83
C LEU A 257 2.26 23.36 -10.83
N GLN A 258 1.70 22.38 -10.12
CA GLN A 258 2.44 21.54 -9.17
C GLN A 258 3.65 20.83 -9.81
N ARG A 259 3.50 20.36 -11.05
CA ARG A 259 4.59 19.68 -11.80
C ARG A 259 5.73 20.63 -12.20
N VAL A 260 5.46 21.93 -12.33
CA VAL A 260 6.47 22.94 -12.71
C VAL A 260 7.37 23.34 -11.53
N TYR A 261 6.90 23.21 -10.29
CA TYR A 261 7.67 23.57 -9.10
C TYR A 261 8.80 22.59 -8.73
N VAL A 262 8.89 21.44 -9.41
CA VAL A 262 9.94 20.43 -9.20
C VAL A 262 11.16 20.78 -10.07
N LEU A 263 11.89 21.84 -9.71
CA LEU A 263 13.17 22.19 -10.35
C LEU A 263 14.34 21.58 -9.56
N PRO A 264 15.20 20.75 -10.18
CA PRO A 264 16.42 20.26 -9.54
C PRO A 264 17.41 21.43 -9.36
N GLY A 265 17.42 22.02 -8.17
CA GLY A 265 18.54 22.73 -7.51
C GLY A 265 19.27 23.90 -8.19
N ARG A 266 19.20 24.11 -9.51
CA ARG A 266 20.11 25.01 -10.25
C ARG A 266 19.47 25.62 -11.51
N GLY A 267 18.34 26.32 -11.33
CA GLY A 267 17.65 27.06 -12.40
C GLY A 267 16.39 27.75 -11.88
N PHE A 268 15.74 28.54 -12.74
CA PHE A 268 14.42 29.13 -12.46
C PHE A 268 13.48 28.97 -13.65
N ALA A 269 12.18 29.00 -13.40
CA ALA A 269 11.16 28.96 -14.45
C ALA A 269 10.46 30.30 -14.60
N THR A 270 10.03 30.61 -15.83
CA THR A 270 9.11 31.70 -16.14
C THR A 270 7.91 31.14 -16.89
N GLN A 271 6.70 31.49 -16.44
CA GLN A 271 5.46 31.01 -17.06
C GLN A 271 4.72 32.15 -17.74
N HIS A 272 4.18 31.88 -18.92
CA HIS A 272 3.35 32.82 -19.66
C HIS A 272 2.20 32.07 -20.36
N ALA A 273 1.10 32.77 -20.61
CA ALA A 273 0.08 32.27 -21.52
C ALA A 273 0.64 32.31 -22.96
N GLY A 274 0.49 31.22 -23.70
CA GLY A 274 1.04 31.05 -25.04
C GLY A 274 0.13 30.24 -25.94
N HIS A 275 0.63 29.87 -27.12
CA HIS A 275 -0.06 28.95 -28.04
C HIS A 275 0.90 27.85 -28.47
N PHE A 276 0.41 26.62 -28.55
CA PHE A 276 1.13 25.47 -29.09
C PHE A 276 0.31 24.91 -30.25
N ASN A 277 0.90 24.89 -31.46
CA ASN A 277 0.20 24.52 -32.70
C ASN A 277 -1.13 25.28 -32.94
N GLY A 278 -1.22 26.53 -32.51
CA GLY A 278 -2.41 27.37 -32.66
C GLY A 278 -3.47 27.21 -31.56
N ASP A 279 -3.34 26.21 -30.69
CA ASP A 279 -4.20 26.05 -29.53
C ASP A 279 -3.67 26.84 -28.31
N PRO A 280 -4.53 27.43 -27.47
CA PRO A 280 -4.12 28.05 -26.22
C PRO A 280 -3.34 27.08 -25.31
N SER A 281 -2.23 27.52 -24.76
CA SER A 281 -1.34 26.69 -23.94
C SER A 281 -0.72 27.49 -22.78
N ILE A 282 -0.29 26.77 -21.75
CA ILE A 282 0.58 27.32 -20.71
C ILE A 282 2.01 27.00 -21.11
N THR A 283 2.80 28.03 -21.38
CA THR A 283 4.19 27.89 -21.76
C THR A 283 5.07 28.17 -20.55
N THR A 284 5.87 27.17 -20.17
CA THR A 284 6.88 27.27 -19.12
C THR A 284 8.27 27.28 -19.78
N MET A 285 9.05 28.33 -19.55
CA MET A 285 10.46 28.35 -19.94
C MET A 285 11.32 28.03 -18.73
N TYR A 286 12.11 26.97 -18.84
CA TYR A 286 13.12 26.57 -17.86
C TYR A 286 14.47 27.16 -18.24
N HIS A 287 15.07 27.94 -17.34
CA HIS A 287 16.40 28.50 -17.49
C HIS A 287 17.38 27.64 -16.66
N LEU A 288 18.11 26.75 -17.31
CA LEU A 288 19.03 25.80 -16.67
C LEU A 288 20.38 26.47 -16.34
N SER A 289 21.09 25.97 -15.33
CA SER A 289 22.43 26.47 -14.98
C SER A 289 23.49 26.31 -16.07
N SER A 290 23.27 25.39 -17.02
CA SER A 290 24.13 25.23 -18.20
C SER A 290 24.00 26.37 -19.22
N GLY A 291 23.03 27.27 -19.03
CA GLY A 291 22.66 28.31 -20.00
C GLY A 291 21.68 27.85 -21.07
N ARG A 292 21.32 26.54 -21.08
CA ARG A 292 20.28 26.01 -21.96
C ARG A 292 18.89 26.45 -21.48
N ARG A 293 18.00 26.67 -22.46
CA ARG A 293 16.60 27.01 -22.21
C ARG A 293 15.72 25.90 -22.75
N LEU A 294 14.86 25.34 -21.91
CA LEU A 294 13.83 24.39 -22.34
C LEU A 294 12.48 25.08 -22.33
N VAL A 295 11.65 24.79 -23.34
CA VAL A 295 10.28 25.28 -23.45
C VAL A 295 9.36 24.10 -23.26
N ALA A 296 8.58 24.11 -22.19
CA ALA A 296 7.45 23.22 -21.99
C ALA A 296 6.16 23.91 -22.40
N SER A 297 5.30 23.22 -23.15
CA SER A 297 3.97 23.68 -23.51
C SER A 297 2.94 22.62 -23.16
N ARG A 298 1.97 22.98 -22.31
CA ARG A 298 0.78 22.17 -22.01
C ARG A 298 -0.43 22.82 -22.67
N VAL A 299 -1.07 22.11 -23.60
CA VAL A 299 -2.26 22.62 -24.30
C VAL A 299 -3.45 22.59 -23.34
N ILE A 300 -4.23 23.68 -23.30
CA ILE A 300 -5.38 23.79 -22.42
C ILE A 300 -6.53 22.96 -22.99
N GLY A 301 -7.10 22.06 -22.18
CA GLY A 301 -8.23 21.21 -22.55
C GLY A 301 -7.89 20.06 -23.51
N LYS A 302 -6.61 19.78 -23.74
CA LYS A 302 -6.14 18.61 -24.51
C LYS A 302 -5.00 17.92 -23.78
N GLU A 303 -4.92 16.60 -23.90
CA GLU A 303 -3.82 15.81 -23.34
C GLU A 303 -2.55 15.90 -24.21
N ILE A 304 -2.05 17.11 -24.43
CA ILE A 304 -0.85 17.35 -25.25
C ILE A 304 0.20 18.03 -24.38
N TYR A 305 1.38 17.42 -24.31
CA TYR A 305 2.53 17.96 -23.61
C TYR A 305 3.77 17.92 -24.52
N ASN A 306 4.41 19.07 -24.69
CA ASN A 306 5.69 19.18 -25.39
C ASN A 306 6.73 19.74 -24.43
N LEU A 307 7.95 19.22 -24.53
CA LEU A 307 9.13 19.78 -23.90
C LEU A 307 10.28 19.69 -24.89
N SER A 308 10.86 20.83 -25.25
CA SER A 308 11.93 20.89 -26.24
C SER A 308 12.96 21.95 -25.89
N LEU A 309 14.18 21.78 -26.40
CA LEU A 309 15.23 22.78 -26.30
C LEU A 309 14.88 24.00 -27.17
N ALA A 310 14.91 25.20 -26.58
CA ALA A 310 14.56 26.45 -27.26
C ALA A 310 15.53 26.80 -28.39
N ASP A 311 16.80 26.46 -28.21
CA ASP A 311 17.92 26.88 -29.06
C ASP A 311 18.65 25.65 -29.65
N LEU A 312 18.01 24.90 -30.54
CA LEU A 312 18.62 23.74 -31.22
C LEU A 312 19.61 24.12 -32.34
N GLY A 313 19.59 25.37 -32.81
CA GLY A 313 20.41 25.81 -33.95
C GLY A 313 20.04 25.09 -35.26
N GLU A 314 21.03 24.69 -36.05
CA GLU A 314 20.87 23.90 -37.30
C GLU A 314 20.90 22.37 -37.06
N ALA A 315 20.94 21.90 -35.80
CA ALA A 315 21.03 20.47 -35.51
C ALA A 315 19.68 19.76 -35.73
N ASP A 316 19.71 18.63 -36.45
CA ASP A 316 18.52 17.82 -36.75
C ASP A 316 18.49 16.56 -35.86
N PRO A 317 17.63 16.51 -34.83
CA PRO A 317 17.55 15.36 -33.94
C PRO A 317 16.86 14.17 -34.60
N THR A 318 17.33 12.95 -34.28
CA THR A 318 16.64 11.73 -34.68
C THR A 318 15.38 11.56 -33.84
N LEU A 319 14.24 11.38 -34.51
CA LEU A 319 12.95 11.16 -33.87
C LEU A 319 12.68 9.66 -33.69
N PHE A 320 12.39 9.26 -32.46
CA PHE A 320 11.88 7.94 -32.12
C PHE A 320 10.42 8.09 -31.75
N LYS A 321 9.54 7.38 -32.47
CA LYS A 321 8.09 7.48 -32.29
C LYS A 321 7.50 6.13 -31.89
N TYR A 322 6.55 6.18 -30.97
CA TYR A 322 5.71 5.05 -30.59
C TYR A 322 4.24 5.48 -30.64
N VAL A 323 3.39 4.59 -31.13
CA VAL A 323 1.93 4.77 -31.13
C VAL A 323 1.33 3.55 -30.47
N ASP A 324 0.56 3.77 -29.40
CA ASP A 324 -0.16 2.70 -28.73
C ASP A 324 -1.30 2.22 -29.64
N ALA A 325 -1.27 0.94 -30.00
CA ALA A 325 -2.25 0.36 -30.91
C ALA A 325 -3.67 0.26 -30.31
N GLN A 326 -3.82 0.33 -28.99
CA GLN A 326 -5.10 0.21 -28.29
C GLN A 326 -5.73 1.57 -27.97
N SER A 327 -4.95 2.51 -27.42
CA SER A 327 -5.47 3.83 -27.03
C SER A 327 -5.38 4.88 -28.15
N GLY A 328 -4.46 4.68 -29.10
CA GLY A 328 -4.13 5.69 -30.12
C GLY A 328 -3.23 6.82 -29.59
N ASP A 329 -2.73 6.71 -28.36
CA ASP A 329 -1.79 7.66 -27.79
C ASP A 329 -0.48 7.63 -28.56
N GLU A 330 0.12 8.79 -28.73
CA GLU A 330 1.36 8.96 -29.48
C GLU A 330 2.43 9.58 -28.58
N ARG A 331 3.66 9.06 -28.72
CA ARG A 331 4.82 9.55 -27.96
C ARG A 331 6.02 9.64 -28.89
N GLU A 332 6.73 10.75 -28.82
CA GLU A 332 7.89 11.01 -29.65
C GLU A 332 9.06 11.54 -28.79
N LEU A 333 10.26 11.00 -29.02
CA LEU A 333 11.51 11.45 -28.42
C LEU A 333 12.44 11.98 -29.49
N ALA A 334 13.03 13.14 -29.24
CA ALA A 334 14.05 13.75 -30.10
C ALA A 334 15.44 13.57 -29.47
N VAL A 335 16.33 12.87 -30.18
CA VAL A 335 17.66 12.48 -29.68
C VAL A 335 18.75 12.98 -30.62
N LEU A 336 19.77 13.63 -30.06
CA LEU A 336 20.96 14.07 -30.78
C LEU A 336 22.20 13.34 -30.22
N GLY A 337 22.71 12.35 -30.96
CA GLY A 337 23.77 11.47 -30.48
C GLY A 337 23.30 10.59 -29.32
N LYS A 338 23.82 10.83 -28.10
CA LYS A 338 23.35 10.20 -26.86
C LYS A 338 22.46 11.12 -26.01
N ASN A 339 22.19 12.35 -26.45
CA ASN A 339 21.50 13.34 -25.63
C ASN A 339 20.02 13.42 -26.02
N LEU A 340 19.14 13.30 -25.03
CA LEU A 340 17.74 13.60 -25.21
C LEU A 340 17.55 15.13 -25.29
N VAL A 341 16.92 15.62 -26.36
CA VAL A 341 16.77 17.07 -26.63
C VAL A 341 15.32 17.54 -26.77
N GLY A 342 14.37 16.62 -26.81
CA GLY A 342 12.95 16.93 -26.70
C GLY A 342 12.08 15.69 -26.56
N LEU A 343 10.82 15.92 -26.17
CA LEU A 343 9.75 14.95 -26.19
C LEU A 343 8.41 15.62 -26.53
N THR A 344 7.54 14.88 -27.20
CA THR A 344 6.14 15.26 -27.41
C THR A 344 5.24 14.08 -27.10
N VAL A 345 4.17 14.32 -26.33
CA VAL A 345 3.21 13.31 -25.92
C VAL A 345 1.81 13.79 -26.27
N TRP A 346 1.06 12.92 -26.93
CA TRP A 346 -0.36 13.03 -27.18
C TRP A 346 -1.05 11.88 -26.44
N GLY A 347 -1.75 12.20 -25.35
CA GLY A 347 -2.36 11.23 -24.43
C GLY A 347 -1.60 11.10 -23.11
N GLN A 348 -1.85 9.99 -22.40
CA GLN A 348 -1.24 9.70 -21.11
C GLN A 348 0.11 8.97 -21.27
N TRP A 349 1.06 9.28 -20.40
CA TRP A 349 2.33 8.55 -20.32
C TRP A 349 2.90 8.55 -18.91
N ASP A 350 2.92 7.37 -18.27
CA ASP A 350 3.35 7.19 -16.88
C ASP A 350 4.82 7.60 -16.66
N GLU A 351 5.68 7.45 -17.67
CA GLU A 351 7.10 7.78 -17.59
C GLU A 351 7.42 9.25 -17.93
N LEU A 352 6.41 10.06 -18.28
CA LEU A 352 6.61 11.46 -18.68
C LEU A 352 7.43 12.25 -17.66
N GLY A 353 7.20 12.03 -16.36
CA GLY A 353 7.92 12.71 -15.29
C GLY A 353 9.42 12.36 -15.24
N ASP A 354 9.77 11.09 -15.48
CA ASP A 354 11.17 10.65 -15.47
C ASP A 354 11.91 11.16 -16.71
N VAL A 355 11.26 11.11 -17.87
CA VAL A 355 11.85 11.60 -19.13
C VAL A 355 11.98 13.13 -19.12
N HIS A 356 11.01 13.83 -18.54
CA HIS A 356 11.11 15.27 -18.27
C HIS A 356 12.33 15.57 -17.38
N ARG A 357 12.53 14.81 -16.30
CA ARG A 357 13.70 14.98 -15.43
C ARG A 357 15.01 14.74 -16.19
N MET A 358 15.09 13.70 -17.01
CA MET A 358 16.26 13.43 -17.86
C MET A 358 16.60 14.62 -18.77
N LEU A 359 15.60 15.31 -19.33
CA LEU A 359 15.80 16.53 -20.12
C LEU A 359 16.32 17.71 -19.28
N LEU A 360 15.79 17.89 -18.07
CA LEU A 360 16.25 18.94 -17.15
C LEU A 360 17.67 18.69 -16.62
N GLU A 361 18.04 17.42 -16.42
CA GLU A 361 19.35 16.98 -15.90
C GLU A 361 20.39 16.74 -17.00
N GLU A 362 19.99 16.87 -18.28
CA GLU A 362 20.85 16.62 -19.44
C GLU A 362 21.43 15.19 -19.46
N ALA A 363 20.66 14.21 -19.00
CA ALA A 363 21.07 12.81 -18.91
C ALA A 363 21.15 12.13 -20.30
N PRO A 364 22.16 11.28 -20.55
CA PRO A 364 22.25 10.52 -21.79
C PRO A 364 21.19 9.41 -21.85
N ILE A 365 20.80 9.01 -23.06
CA ILE A 365 19.91 7.87 -23.33
C ILE A 365 20.71 6.71 -23.93
N GLU A 366 20.55 5.51 -23.38
CA GLU A 366 21.27 4.32 -23.84
C GLU A 366 20.55 3.62 -25.01
N ALA A 367 21.32 2.95 -25.87
CA ALA A 367 20.79 2.31 -27.09
C ALA A 367 19.70 1.26 -26.81
N TRP A 368 19.80 0.54 -25.70
CA TRP A 368 18.79 -0.43 -25.29
C TRP A 368 17.47 0.25 -24.88
N GLN A 369 17.52 1.44 -24.27
CA GLN A 369 16.32 2.19 -23.87
C GLN A 369 15.53 2.65 -25.10
N LEU A 370 16.25 3.08 -26.15
CA LEU A 370 15.64 3.42 -27.43
C LEU A 370 15.02 2.19 -28.11
N ALA A 371 15.68 1.04 -28.05
CA ALA A 371 15.15 -0.21 -28.61
C ALA A 371 13.86 -0.66 -27.90
N VAL A 372 13.81 -0.56 -26.56
CA VAL A 372 12.60 -0.85 -25.78
C VAL A 372 11.51 0.18 -26.08
N PHE A 373 11.85 1.47 -26.19
CA PHE A 373 10.91 2.53 -26.49
C PHE A 373 10.23 2.36 -27.84
N SER A 374 11.00 2.07 -28.90
CA SER A 374 10.42 1.86 -30.22
C SER A 374 9.50 0.64 -30.28
N GLN A 375 9.68 -0.35 -29.39
CA GLN A 375 8.83 -1.54 -29.33
C GLN A 375 7.60 -1.35 -28.43
N ARG A 376 7.73 -0.61 -27.32
CA ARG A 376 6.76 -0.61 -26.21
C ARG A 376 6.34 0.77 -25.71
N GLY A 377 6.94 1.85 -26.19
CA GLY A 377 6.67 3.21 -25.73
C GLY A 377 7.18 3.51 -24.31
N SER A 378 8.17 2.75 -23.83
CA SER A 378 8.78 2.83 -22.49
C SER A 378 10.31 2.91 -22.58
N LEU A 379 10.96 3.72 -21.74
CA LEU A 379 12.42 3.80 -21.61
C LEU A 379 12.99 2.80 -20.59
N LYS A 380 12.13 2.00 -19.98
CA LYS A 380 12.47 1.06 -18.92
C LYS A 380 12.24 -0.37 -19.40
N LEU A 381 13.10 -1.30 -18.98
CA LEU A 381 12.80 -2.75 -19.11
C LEU A 381 11.60 -3.16 -18.26
N GLU A 382 11.31 -2.34 -17.24
CA GLU A 382 10.24 -2.48 -16.27
C GLU A 382 9.21 -1.36 -16.49
N THR A 383 7.95 -1.70 -16.70
CA THR A 383 6.88 -0.75 -16.36
C THR A 383 6.95 -0.55 -14.84
N PRO A 384 7.00 0.68 -14.30
CA PRO A 384 6.96 0.91 -12.86
C PRO A 384 5.52 0.63 -12.37
N ALA A 385 5.11 -0.63 -12.40
CA ALA A 385 3.76 -1.05 -12.06
C ALA A 385 3.68 -1.74 -10.69
N HIS A 386 4.80 -2.04 -10.04
CA HIS A 386 4.79 -2.67 -8.72
C HIS A 386 5.70 -1.88 -7.77
N PHE A 387 5.08 -1.06 -6.93
CA PHE A 387 5.66 -0.79 -5.62
C PHE A 387 5.90 -2.16 -4.97
N PHE A 388 7.15 -2.48 -4.71
CA PHE A 388 7.53 -3.79 -4.21
C PHE A 388 6.87 -4.08 -2.86
N GLU A 389 6.19 -5.22 -2.74
CA GLU A 389 5.44 -5.63 -1.54
C GLU A 389 6.38 -5.83 -0.34
N GLU A 390 6.12 -5.16 0.78
CA GLU A 390 6.95 -5.26 2.00
C GLU A 390 7.00 -6.69 2.57
N SER A 391 5.99 -7.51 2.28
CA SER A 391 5.84 -8.89 2.75
C SER A 391 6.64 -9.91 1.93
N GLU A 392 7.13 -9.56 0.74
CA GLU A 392 7.86 -10.48 -0.15
C GLU A 392 9.13 -11.00 0.56
N ILE A 393 9.22 -12.33 0.76
CA ILE A 393 10.44 -12.94 1.30
C ILE A 393 11.52 -12.92 0.22
N LEU A 394 12.45 -11.99 0.38
CA LEU A 394 13.58 -11.82 -0.54
C LEU A 394 14.71 -12.81 -0.22
N CYS A 395 14.94 -13.13 1.05
CA CYS A 395 15.91 -14.17 1.45
C CYS A 395 15.23 -15.28 2.25
N ALA A 396 14.99 -16.43 1.60
CA ALA A 396 14.38 -17.60 2.25
C ALA A 396 15.27 -18.25 3.32
N CYS A 397 16.60 -18.12 3.24
CA CYS A 397 17.49 -18.78 4.20
C CYS A 397 17.38 -18.22 5.62
N VAL A 398 17.18 -16.91 5.73
CA VAL A 398 17.05 -16.19 7.00
C VAL A 398 15.67 -15.54 7.16
N GLN A 399 14.74 -15.85 6.25
CA GLN A 399 13.36 -15.33 6.22
C GLN A 399 13.26 -13.80 6.21
N VAL A 400 14.22 -13.13 5.54
CA VAL A 400 14.22 -11.66 5.41
C VAL A 400 13.29 -11.25 4.29
N ARG A 401 12.37 -10.33 4.64
CA ARG A 401 11.41 -9.73 3.73
C ARG A 401 11.92 -8.42 3.14
N GLN A 402 11.32 -8.00 2.04
CA GLN A 402 11.67 -6.77 1.36
C GLN A 402 11.48 -5.52 2.24
N GLY A 403 10.43 -5.47 3.07
CA GLY A 403 10.22 -4.37 4.02
C GLY A 403 11.37 -4.20 5.02
N ALA A 404 11.98 -5.31 5.48
CA ALA A 404 13.13 -5.26 6.37
C ALA A 404 14.38 -4.67 5.67
N LEU A 405 14.55 -4.95 4.38
CA LEU A 405 15.62 -4.38 3.56
C LEU A 405 15.40 -2.89 3.28
N GLN A 406 14.16 -2.50 2.98
CA GLN A 406 13.79 -1.08 2.83
C GLN A 406 13.99 -0.29 4.14
N ALA A 407 13.61 -0.87 5.28
CA ALA A 407 13.87 -0.28 6.60
C ALA A 407 15.38 -0.13 6.87
N ALA A 408 16.20 -1.11 6.49
CA ALA A 408 17.66 -1.02 6.57
C ALA A 408 18.22 0.08 5.65
N MET A 409 17.71 0.22 4.44
CA MET A 409 18.08 1.32 3.53
C MET A 409 17.71 2.69 4.08
N LEU A 410 16.52 2.83 4.69
CA LEU A 410 16.07 4.05 5.37
C LEU A 410 16.94 4.41 6.59
N LYS A 411 17.53 3.41 7.25
CA LYS A 411 18.54 3.59 8.31
C LYS A 411 19.93 3.97 7.77
N GLY A 412 20.12 4.04 6.45
CA GLY A 412 21.37 4.46 5.81
C GLY A 412 22.21 3.33 5.22
N CYS A 413 21.69 2.10 5.09
CA CYS A 413 22.39 1.03 4.38
C CYS A 413 22.38 1.29 2.87
N THR A 414 23.54 1.65 2.30
CA THR A 414 23.69 1.99 0.87
C THR A 414 24.47 0.97 0.05
N SER A 415 24.77 -0.21 0.60
CA SER A 415 25.44 -1.29 -0.12
C SER A 415 24.85 -2.66 0.20
N ALA A 416 25.04 -3.64 -0.69
CA ALA A 416 24.57 -5.00 -0.48
C ALA A 416 25.25 -5.67 0.73
N GLU A 417 26.52 -5.35 0.99
CA GLU A 417 27.26 -5.79 2.17
C GLU A 417 26.65 -5.21 3.45
N ALA A 418 26.30 -3.92 3.45
CA ALA A 418 25.63 -3.28 4.59
C ALA A 418 24.24 -3.88 4.83
N LEU A 419 23.47 -4.16 3.77
CA LEU A 419 22.19 -4.86 3.89
C LEU A 419 22.35 -6.30 4.40
N THR A 420 23.37 -7.01 3.93
CA THR A 420 23.69 -8.37 4.39
C THR A 420 24.06 -8.36 5.87
N GLN A 421 24.84 -7.38 6.32
CA GLN A 421 25.25 -7.24 7.72
C GLN A 421 24.09 -6.85 8.64
N GLU A 422 23.22 -5.94 8.21
CA GLU A 422 22.08 -5.45 9.00
C GLU A 422 20.93 -6.47 9.07
N THR A 423 20.65 -7.18 7.97
CA THR A 423 19.46 -8.05 7.86
C THR A 423 19.79 -9.54 7.86
N GLY A 424 21.03 -9.92 7.62
CA GLY A 424 21.43 -11.31 7.39
C GLY A 424 21.08 -11.85 6.01
N ALA A 425 20.34 -11.11 5.16
CA ALA A 425 20.00 -11.55 3.81
C ALA A 425 21.26 -11.76 2.97
N GLY A 426 21.38 -12.90 2.30
CA GLY A 426 22.54 -13.22 1.44
C GLY A 426 23.72 -13.86 2.17
N SER A 427 23.65 -14.03 3.48
CA SER A 427 24.72 -14.62 4.31
C SER A 427 24.82 -16.15 4.28
N VAL A 428 23.78 -16.84 3.81
CA VAL A 428 23.68 -18.32 3.83
C VAL A 428 23.98 -18.89 2.44
N CYS A 429 22.98 -18.91 1.53
CA CYS A 429 23.18 -19.47 0.18
C CYS A 429 23.68 -18.43 -0.85
N GLY A 430 23.63 -17.14 -0.53
CA GLY A 430 23.95 -16.05 -1.46
C GLY A 430 22.92 -15.82 -2.58
N GLY A 431 21.89 -16.66 -2.72
CA GLY A 431 20.91 -16.61 -3.81
C GLY A 431 20.19 -15.27 -3.98
N CYS A 432 19.98 -14.51 -2.90
CA CYS A 432 19.31 -13.22 -2.96
C CYS A 432 20.25 -12.01 -3.14
N LEU A 433 21.58 -12.21 -3.14
CA LEU A 433 22.57 -11.13 -3.29
C LEU A 433 22.39 -10.27 -4.55
N PRO A 434 22.05 -10.81 -5.73
CA PRO A 434 21.84 -9.99 -6.92
C PRO A 434 20.70 -8.98 -6.73
N ARG A 435 19.64 -9.41 -6.06
CA ARG A 435 18.47 -8.57 -5.76
C ARG A 435 18.77 -7.54 -4.66
N LEU A 436 19.62 -7.87 -3.68
CA LEU A 436 20.14 -6.88 -2.73
C LEU A 436 20.96 -5.78 -3.40
N LYS A 437 21.80 -6.13 -4.38
CA LYS A 437 22.58 -5.16 -5.15
C LYS A 437 21.68 -4.28 -6.02
N GLU A 438 20.64 -4.86 -6.63
CA GLU A 438 19.62 -4.14 -7.40
C GLU A 438 18.87 -3.11 -6.52
N LEU A 439 18.48 -3.49 -5.29
CA LEU A 439 17.81 -2.59 -4.35
C LEU A 439 18.64 -1.35 -3.99
N VAL A 440 19.96 -1.48 -3.85
CA VAL A 440 20.87 -0.34 -3.58
C VAL A 440 21.31 0.40 -4.84
N GLY A 441 20.63 0.18 -5.98
CA GLY A 441 20.88 0.88 -7.24
C GLY A 441 22.11 0.39 -8.02
N ARG A 442 22.59 -0.84 -7.76
CA ARG A 442 23.70 -1.46 -8.48
C ARG A 442 23.27 -2.79 -9.10
N PRO A 443 22.63 -2.82 -10.27
CA PRO A 443 22.20 -4.07 -10.88
C PRO A 443 23.43 -4.96 -11.18
N ASP A 444 23.41 -6.21 -10.68
CA ASP A 444 24.43 -7.25 -10.98
C ASP A 444 23.90 -8.27 -12.00
N TRP A 445 22.98 -7.81 -12.86
CA TRP A 445 22.32 -8.63 -13.86
C TRP A 445 22.98 -8.44 -15.22
N THR A 446 23.45 -9.53 -15.81
CA THR A 446 23.93 -9.59 -17.19
C THR A 446 22.82 -10.15 -18.07
N PRO A 447 22.27 -9.39 -19.04
CA PRO A 447 21.35 -9.92 -20.02
C PRO A 447 22.03 -11.02 -20.84
N VAL A 448 21.36 -12.16 -21.00
CA VAL A 448 21.88 -13.31 -21.76
C VAL A 448 20.83 -13.81 -22.75
N ILE A 449 21.28 -14.57 -23.72
CA ILE A 449 20.45 -15.40 -24.59
C ILE A 449 20.81 -16.86 -24.38
N CYS A 450 19.84 -17.76 -24.50
CA CYS A 450 20.13 -19.19 -24.51
C CYS A 450 20.56 -19.57 -25.92
N GLN A 451 21.85 -19.79 -26.14
CA GLN A 451 22.40 -20.07 -27.47
C GLN A 451 22.13 -21.52 -27.91
N GLU A 452 22.20 -22.47 -26.97
CA GLU A 452 22.13 -23.89 -27.27
C GLU A 452 21.48 -24.67 -26.13
N ARG A 453 20.73 -25.72 -26.49
CA ARG A 453 20.18 -26.72 -25.58
C ARG A 453 20.67 -28.12 -25.96
N LEU A 454 21.38 -28.77 -25.04
CA LEU A 454 21.93 -30.12 -25.15
C LEU A 454 21.07 -31.10 -24.35
N PRO A 455 20.22 -31.93 -24.97
CA PRO A 455 19.40 -32.91 -24.25
C PRO A 455 20.26 -34.04 -23.69
N LEU A 456 20.14 -34.35 -22.39
CA LEU A 456 20.85 -35.45 -21.73
C LEU A 456 19.93 -36.66 -21.50
N THR A 457 18.71 -36.40 -21.03
CA THR A 457 17.63 -37.39 -20.90
C THR A 457 16.30 -36.75 -21.30
N ALA A 458 15.19 -37.51 -21.26
CA ALA A 458 13.87 -36.95 -21.49
C ALA A 458 13.48 -35.83 -20.50
N GLN A 459 14.08 -35.81 -19.31
CA GLN A 459 13.74 -34.88 -18.23
C GLN A 459 14.93 -34.01 -17.79
N ILE A 460 16.09 -34.09 -18.45
CA ILE A 460 17.30 -33.34 -18.06
C ILE A 460 18.00 -32.84 -19.33
N GLY A 461 18.41 -31.57 -19.32
CA GLY A 461 19.13 -30.95 -20.43
C GLY A 461 20.09 -29.87 -19.92
N SER A 462 21.13 -29.61 -20.72
CA SER A 462 22.08 -28.53 -20.46
C SER A 462 21.84 -27.36 -21.39
N PHE A 463 22.02 -26.14 -20.86
CA PHE A 463 21.69 -24.89 -21.51
C PHE A 463 22.91 -23.97 -21.48
N ARG A 464 23.29 -23.43 -22.65
CA ARG A 464 24.40 -22.49 -22.80
C ARG A 464 23.86 -21.07 -22.89
N LEU A 465 24.25 -20.23 -21.94
CA LEU A 465 23.80 -18.85 -21.77
C LEU A 465 24.94 -17.89 -22.15
N THR A 466 24.71 -17.10 -23.19
CA THR A 466 25.70 -16.19 -23.78
C THR A 466 25.27 -14.75 -23.52
N PRO A 467 26.16 -13.86 -23.04
CA PRO A 467 25.80 -12.47 -22.76
C PRO A 467 25.43 -11.72 -24.04
N VAL A 468 24.41 -10.86 -23.97
CA VAL A 468 24.01 -9.98 -25.09
C VAL A 468 25.09 -8.95 -25.38
N ASN A 469 25.80 -8.50 -24.34
CA ASN A 469 26.95 -7.61 -24.43
C ASN A 469 27.99 -7.94 -23.34
N GLY A 470 29.29 -7.79 -23.66
CA GLY A 470 30.39 -8.04 -22.72
C GLY A 470 30.84 -9.50 -22.64
N GLU A 471 31.59 -9.82 -21.59
CA GLU A 471 32.16 -11.14 -21.32
C GLU A 471 31.57 -11.75 -20.04
N ILE A 472 31.47 -13.08 -20.00
CA ILE A 472 31.14 -13.79 -18.76
C ILE A 472 32.24 -13.59 -17.71
N LYS A 473 31.86 -13.59 -16.44
CA LYS A 473 32.83 -13.55 -15.34
C LYS A 473 33.36 -14.97 -15.07
N PRO A 474 34.64 -15.13 -14.70
CA PRO A 474 35.18 -16.43 -14.31
C PRO A 474 34.42 -17.00 -13.11
N ALA A 475 34.24 -18.32 -13.08
CA ALA A 475 33.58 -19.03 -11.99
C ALA A 475 34.50 -20.11 -11.42
N LEU A 476 34.40 -20.35 -10.11
CA LEU A 476 35.05 -21.48 -9.45
C LEU A 476 34.17 -22.73 -9.55
N PRO A 477 34.76 -23.93 -9.69
CA PRO A 477 34.00 -25.19 -9.77
C PRO A 477 33.17 -25.42 -8.50
N GLY A 478 31.85 -25.51 -8.68
CA GLY A 478 30.85 -25.63 -7.62
C GLY A 478 29.98 -24.37 -7.42
N GLN A 479 30.42 -23.20 -7.91
CA GLN A 479 29.60 -22.00 -7.86
C GLN A 479 28.33 -22.09 -8.72
N HIS A 480 27.34 -21.27 -8.37
CA HIS A 480 26.09 -21.16 -9.10
C HIS A 480 25.86 -19.74 -9.61
N ILE A 481 24.95 -19.61 -10.56
CA ILE A 481 24.36 -18.33 -10.98
C ILE A 481 22.87 -18.33 -10.67
N VAL A 482 22.29 -17.16 -10.45
CA VAL A 482 20.84 -16.97 -10.47
C VAL A 482 20.45 -16.64 -11.88
N VAL A 483 19.53 -17.42 -12.46
CA VAL A 483 18.97 -17.16 -13.78
C VAL A 483 17.56 -16.63 -13.58
N GLN A 484 17.27 -15.49 -14.20
CA GLN A 484 15.96 -14.87 -14.14
C GLN A 484 15.37 -14.73 -15.54
N ALA A 485 14.11 -15.15 -15.68
CA ALA A 485 13.34 -15.11 -16.90
C ALA A 485 12.03 -14.36 -16.65
N ARG A 486 11.55 -13.61 -17.63
CA ARG A 486 10.20 -13.05 -17.59
C ARG A 486 9.21 -14.06 -18.16
N ILE A 487 8.37 -14.64 -17.31
CA ILE A 487 7.38 -15.68 -17.62
C ILE A 487 6.00 -15.15 -17.26
N GLU A 488 5.07 -15.08 -18.22
CA GLU A 488 3.68 -14.60 -18.00
C GLU A 488 3.66 -13.25 -17.24
N ASP A 489 4.49 -12.30 -17.70
CA ASP A 489 4.70 -10.97 -17.12
C ASP A 489 5.30 -10.88 -15.71
N ASN A 490 5.70 -12.02 -15.13
CA ASN A 490 6.37 -12.08 -13.84
C ASN A 490 7.86 -12.41 -13.99
N TRP A 491 8.71 -11.80 -13.17
CA TRP A 491 10.11 -12.22 -13.06
C TRP A 491 10.20 -13.47 -12.20
N VAL A 492 10.61 -14.58 -12.81
CA VAL A 492 10.84 -15.85 -12.12
C VAL A 492 12.33 -16.11 -12.11
N GLU A 493 12.90 -16.32 -10.92
CA GLU A 493 14.33 -16.60 -10.73
C GLU A 493 14.55 -18.02 -10.21
N ARG A 494 15.66 -18.66 -10.61
CA ARG A 494 16.13 -19.93 -10.03
C ARG A 494 17.66 -19.96 -9.97
N PRO A 495 18.26 -20.44 -8.87
CA PRO A 495 19.68 -20.71 -8.81
C PRO A 495 20.02 -22.03 -9.52
N TYR A 496 21.12 -22.05 -10.27
CA TYR A 496 21.65 -23.26 -10.91
C TYR A 496 23.17 -23.32 -10.79
N THR A 497 23.70 -24.44 -10.29
CA THR A 497 25.13 -24.74 -10.31
C THR A 497 25.65 -24.71 -11.74
N LEU A 498 26.81 -24.06 -11.93
CA LEU A 498 27.48 -24.00 -13.23
C LEU A 498 28.13 -25.36 -13.52
N SER A 499 27.64 -26.03 -14.57
CA SER A 499 28.27 -27.24 -15.13
C SER A 499 29.53 -26.89 -15.94
N ALA A 500 29.62 -25.66 -16.46
CA ALA A 500 30.83 -25.04 -16.97
C ALA A 500 30.71 -23.51 -17.02
N ALA A 501 31.84 -22.81 -16.99
CA ALA A 501 31.96 -21.41 -17.37
C ALA A 501 33.12 -21.29 -18.35
N ASN A 502 32.83 -21.11 -19.64
CA ASN A 502 33.83 -21.10 -20.69
C ASN A 502 34.11 -19.67 -21.15
N SER A 503 35.14 -19.04 -20.60
CA SER A 503 35.53 -17.67 -20.96
C SER A 503 36.02 -17.56 -22.41
N ALA A 504 36.57 -18.62 -23.01
CA ALA A 504 37.05 -18.60 -24.39
C ALA A 504 35.90 -18.59 -25.41
N GLU A 505 34.82 -19.31 -25.12
CA GLU A 505 33.60 -19.36 -25.94
C GLU A 505 32.49 -18.43 -25.44
N ASN A 506 32.76 -17.67 -24.36
CA ASN A 506 31.90 -16.66 -23.74
C ASN A 506 30.49 -17.13 -23.33
N TYR A 507 30.38 -18.29 -22.66
CA TYR A 507 29.08 -18.76 -22.10
C TYR A 507 29.17 -19.40 -20.71
N TYR A 508 28.05 -19.34 -19.99
CA TYR A 508 27.76 -20.22 -18.85
C TYR A 508 26.99 -21.44 -19.30
N GLU A 509 27.30 -22.62 -18.77
CA GLU A 509 26.54 -23.85 -18.97
C GLU A 509 25.88 -24.27 -17.66
N ILE A 510 24.56 -24.45 -17.67
CA ILE A 510 23.78 -24.98 -16.56
C ILE A 510 23.09 -26.28 -16.97
N THR A 511 22.99 -27.25 -16.07
CA THR A 511 22.21 -28.48 -16.30
C THR A 511 20.95 -28.44 -15.46
N VAL A 512 19.80 -28.52 -16.12
CA VAL A 512 18.49 -28.35 -15.50
C VAL A 512 17.71 -29.66 -15.62
N LYS A 513 17.15 -30.10 -14.49
CA LYS A 513 16.14 -31.15 -14.45
C LYS A 513 14.75 -30.52 -14.54
N ARG A 514 13.91 -31.07 -15.42
CA ARG A 514 12.52 -30.70 -15.57
C ARG A 514 11.74 -31.19 -14.35
N GLU A 515 11.19 -30.26 -13.58
CA GLU A 515 10.29 -30.55 -12.47
C GLU A 515 8.85 -30.56 -12.98
N GLU A 516 8.09 -31.64 -12.71
CA GLU A 516 6.74 -31.88 -13.27
C GLU A 516 5.80 -30.68 -13.06
N GLN A 517 5.93 -29.99 -11.92
CA GLN A 517 5.13 -28.83 -11.58
C GLN A 517 5.92 -27.50 -11.66
N GLY A 518 7.20 -27.52 -12.05
CA GLY A 518 8.09 -26.35 -11.98
C GLY A 518 7.84 -25.31 -13.08
N LEU A 519 7.45 -24.09 -12.71
CA LEU A 519 7.19 -23.00 -13.66
C LEU A 519 8.42 -22.68 -14.54
N PHE A 520 9.57 -22.38 -13.92
CA PHE A 520 10.79 -21.98 -14.62
C PHE A 520 11.39 -23.13 -15.46
N SER A 521 11.53 -24.33 -14.88
CA SER A 521 12.13 -25.46 -15.59
C SER A 521 11.28 -25.93 -16.76
N ASN A 522 9.95 -25.91 -16.67
CA ASN A 522 9.11 -26.22 -17.82
C ASN A 522 9.24 -25.14 -18.91
N TRP A 523 9.20 -23.86 -18.50
CA TRP A 523 9.38 -22.74 -19.42
C TRP A 523 10.68 -22.83 -20.23
N LEU A 524 11.81 -23.11 -19.57
CA LEU A 524 13.12 -23.21 -20.22
C LEU A 524 13.20 -24.36 -21.24
N PHE A 525 12.44 -25.44 -21.04
CA PHE A 525 12.36 -26.56 -21.99
C PHE A 525 11.33 -26.35 -23.10
N ASP A 526 10.29 -25.56 -22.87
CA ASP A 526 9.18 -25.42 -23.81
C ASP A 526 9.29 -24.16 -24.68
N HIS A 527 10.05 -23.14 -24.26
CA HIS A 527 10.20 -21.88 -25.00
C HIS A 527 11.31 -21.93 -26.08
N PRO A 528 11.12 -21.23 -27.21
CA PRO A 528 12.16 -21.04 -28.23
C PRO A 528 13.39 -20.32 -27.64
N LEU A 529 14.58 -20.77 -28.05
CA LEU A 529 15.87 -20.27 -27.56
C LEU A 529 16.11 -18.78 -27.88
N ASP A 530 15.48 -18.28 -28.96
CA ASP A 530 15.53 -16.90 -29.45
C ASP A 530 14.43 -15.99 -28.89
N GLN A 531 13.49 -16.55 -28.10
CA GLN A 531 12.35 -15.83 -27.55
C GLN A 531 12.33 -15.95 -26.03
N GLY A 532 12.95 -14.97 -25.37
CA GLY A 532 12.92 -14.83 -23.92
C GLY A 532 13.92 -13.80 -23.43
N ILE A 533 13.49 -12.89 -22.55
CA ILE A 533 14.41 -11.98 -21.86
C ILE A 533 14.97 -12.75 -20.67
N LEU A 534 16.21 -13.21 -20.79
CA LEU A 534 16.98 -13.82 -19.71
C LEU A 534 18.01 -12.84 -19.16
N ARG A 535 18.20 -12.86 -17.85
CA ARG A 535 19.34 -12.22 -17.19
C ARG A 535 19.93 -13.13 -16.13
N VAL A 536 21.24 -13.05 -15.94
CA VAL A 536 21.98 -13.87 -14.97
C VAL A 536 22.76 -13.01 -13.99
N SER A 537 22.95 -13.52 -12.78
CA SER A 537 23.87 -12.93 -11.81
C SER A 537 25.33 -13.20 -12.16
N SER A 538 26.24 -12.54 -11.45
CA SER A 538 27.62 -13.02 -11.32
C SER A 538 27.67 -14.43 -10.67
N PRO A 539 28.70 -15.25 -10.96
CA PRO A 539 28.94 -16.50 -10.25
C PRO A 539 29.11 -16.26 -8.75
N GLN A 540 28.44 -17.06 -7.93
CA GLN A 540 28.36 -16.88 -6.48
C GLN A 540 28.17 -18.21 -5.72
N GLY A 541 28.15 -18.13 -4.39
CA GLY A 541 27.99 -19.27 -3.48
C GLY A 541 29.28 -19.65 -2.75
N HIS A 542 29.12 -20.34 -1.61
CA HIS A 542 30.21 -20.80 -0.73
C HIS A 542 30.62 -22.26 -0.96
N TYR A 543 29.84 -23.01 -1.76
CA TYR A 543 30.11 -24.40 -2.11
C TYR A 543 30.97 -24.45 -3.38
N PHE A 544 32.29 -24.32 -3.26
CA PHE A 544 33.22 -24.42 -4.39
C PHE A 544 34.55 -25.05 -3.97
N LEU A 545 35.29 -25.59 -4.94
CA LEU A 545 36.65 -26.05 -4.70
C LEU A 545 37.61 -24.86 -4.74
N ASP A 546 38.17 -24.52 -3.57
CA ASP A 546 39.18 -23.46 -3.44
C ASP A 546 40.42 -23.81 -4.28
N PRO A 547 40.87 -22.94 -5.20
CA PRO A 547 42.09 -23.16 -5.97
C PRO A 547 43.34 -23.44 -5.11
N ASN A 548 43.40 -22.90 -3.88
CA ASN A 548 44.52 -23.11 -2.95
C ASN A 548 44.47 -24.44 -2.21
N GLU A 549 43.32 -25.12 -2.24
CA GLU A 549 43.19 -26.43 -1.64
C GLU A 549 44.04 -27.45 -2.41
N LYS A 550 44.77 -28.31 -1.71
CA LYS A 550 45.68 -29.31 -2.34
C LYS A 550 45.35 -30.74 -1.94
N ARG A 551 44.46 -30.92 -0.97
CA ARG A 551 44.03 -32.25 -0.52
C ARG A 551 43.22 -32.97 -1.61
N PRO A 552 43.19 -34.30 -1.60
CA PRO A 552 42.29 -35.07 -2.47
C PRO A 552 40.82 -34.67 -2.28
N VAL A 553 40.00 -34.87 -3.30
CA VAL A 553 38.58 -34.53 -3.30
C VAL A 553 37.76 -35.80 -3.47
N ILE A 554 36.75 -35.98 -2.62
CA ILE A 554 35.74 -37.05 -2.75
C ILE A 554 34.37 -36.40 -2.96
N CYS A 555 33.76 -36.62 -4.11
CA CYS A 555 32.40 -36.20 -4.40
C CYS A 555 31.44 -37.36 -4.14
N LEU A 556 30.53 -37.18 -3.18
CA LEU A 556 29.42 -38.11 -2.92
C LEU A 556 28.16 -37.48 -3.50
N VAL A 557 27.72 -37.96 -4.66
CA VAL A 557 26.68 -37.29 -5.45
C VAL A 557 25.52 -38.20 -5.82
N ALA A 558 24.31 -37.65 -5.93
CA ALA A 558 23.13 -38.39 -6.35
C ALA A 558 22.22 -37.62 -7.31
N GLY A 559 21.72 -38.31 -8.34
CA GLY A 559 20.83 -37.74 -9.36
C GLY A 559 21.39 -36.48 -10.04
N ILE A 560 20.57 -35.43 -10.14
CA ILE A 560 20.99 -34.13 -10.73
C ILE A 560 22.10 -33.45 -9.93
N GLY A 561 22.34 -33.86 -8.67
CA GLY A 561 23.45 -33.38 -7.84
C GLY A 561 24.85 -33.75 -8.35
N MET A 562 24.95 -34.33 -9.53
CA MET A 562 26.22 -34.55 -10.23
C MET A 562 26.86 -33.26 -10.75
N THR A 563 26.10 -32.18 -10.93
CA THR A 563 26.59 -30.95 -11.61
C THR A 563 27.82 -30.31 -10.96
N PRO A 564 27.98 -30.22 -9.63
CA PRO A 564 29.22 -29.70 -9.05
C PRO A 564 30.41 -30.63 -9.26
N ALA A 565 30.18 -31.95 -9.19
CA ALA A 565 31.24 -32.94 -9.43
C ALA A 565 31.71 -32.90 -10.89
N LEU A 566 30.82 -32.61 -11.85
CA LEU A 566 31.20 -32.39 -13.25
C LEU A 566 32.05 -31.13 -13.41
N ALA A 567 31.68 -30.03 -12.74
CA ALA A 567 32.45 -28.80 -12.75
C ALA A 567 33.86 -29.01 -12.17
N ILE A 568 33.96 -29.73 -11.05
CA ILE A 568 35.24 -30.13 -10.44
C ILE A 568 36.04 -31.01 -11.39
N LEU A 569 35.43 -32.05 -11.99
CA LEU A 569 36.10 -32.92 -12.97
C LEU A 569 36.70 -32.11 -14.13
N ARG A 570 35.89 -31.26 -14.76
CA ARG A 570 36.32 -30.42 -15.89
C ARG A 570 37.42 -29.44 -15.47
N HIS A 571 37.41 -28.95 -14.24
CA HIS A 571 38.48 -28.13 -13.69
C HIS A 571 39.77 -28.94 -13.55
N GLU A 572 39.73 -30.10 -12.88
CA GLU A 572 40.91 -30.95 -12.67
C GLU A 572 41.55 -31.42 -13.99
N LEU A 573 40.74 -31.77 -15.00
CA LEU A 573 41.26 -32.17 -16.32
C LEU A 573 42.03 -31.06 -17.04
N ASN A 574 41.76 -29.79 -16.73
CA ASN A 574 42.38 -28.63 -17.37
C ASN A 574 43.37 -27.89 -16.45
N HIS A 575 43.57 -28.37 -15.22
CA HIS A 575 44.45 -27.74 -14.25
C HIS A 575 45.89 -28.26 -14.39
N ASP A 576 46.88 -27.37 -14.29
CA ASP A 576 48.31 -27.76 -14.43
C ASP A 576 48.77 -28.78 -13.38
N GLN A 577 48.14 -28.74 -12.19
CA GLN A 577 48.42 -29.66 -11.08
C GLN A 577 47.11 -30.27 -10.59
N PRO A 578 46.62 -31.34 -11.24
CA PRO A 578 45.37 -31.98 -10.87
C PRO A 578 45.48 -32.70 -9.51
N ARG A 579 44.40 -32.62 -8.74
CA ARG A 579 44.21 -33.33 -7.48
C ARG A 579 43.74 -34.75 -7.73
N ARG A 580 43.93 -35.63 -6.73
CA ARG A 580 43.21 -36.90 -6.72
C ARG A 580 41.72 -36.64 -6.52
N LEU A 581 40.89 -37.11 -7.43
CA LEU A 581 39.44 -36.95 -7.42
C LEU A 581 38.79 -38.33 -7.40
N HIS A 582 37.94 -38.59 -6.40
CA HIS A 582 37.04 -39.73 -6.38
C HIS A 582 35.59 -39.24 -6.50
N VAL A 583 34.78 -39.90 -7.32
CA VAL A 583 33.36 -39.58 -7.46
C VAL A 583 32.54 -40.86 -7.27
N ASP A 584 31.77 -40.93 -6.18
CA ASP A 584 30.74 -41.98 -5.96
C ASP A 584 29.39 -41.39 -6.35
N TYR A 585 28.81 -41.92 -7.43
CA TYR A 585 27.58 -41.44 -8.04
C TYR A 585 26.45 -42.43 -7.86
N SER A 586 25.43 -42.02 -7.09
CA SER A 586 24.25 -42.82 -6.81
C SER A 586 23.04 -42.41 -7.65
N CYS A 587 22.47 -43.36 -8.39
CA CYS A 587 21.15 -43.24 -9.03
C CYS A 587 20.29 -44.47 -8.74
N SER A 588 18.97 -44.34 -8.88
CA SER A 588 18.07 -45.49 -8.74
C SER A 588 18.14 -46.41 -9.94
N LEU A 589 18.23 -45.83 -11.15
CA LEU A 589 18.22 -46.55 -12.43
C LEU A 589 19.36 -46.07 -13.35
N PRO A 590 19.90 -46.92 -14.24
CA PRO A 590 21.02 -46.57 -15.12
C PRO A 590 20.74 -45.38 -16.05
N GLU A 591 19.52 -45.30 -16.59
CA GLU A 591 19.09 -44.25 -17.52
C GLU A 591 19.02 -42.85 -16.88
N GLN A 592 19.10 -42.76 -15.55
CA GLN A 592 19.12 -41.50 -14.83
C GLN A 592 20.55 -40.94 -14.67
N MET A 593 21.59 -41.72 -14.99
CA MET A 593 22.99 -41.31 -14.83
C MET A 593 23.46 -40.42 -15.97
N ILE A 594 23.18 -39.12 -15.86
CA ILE A 594 23.79 -38.10 -16.71
C ILE A 594 25.31 -38.05 -16.53
N TYR A 595 26.03 -37.73 -17.62
CA TYR A 595 27.49 -37.55 -17.66
C TYR A 595 28.35 -38.77 -17.26
N ARG A 596 27.76 -39.96 -17.12
CA ARG A 596 28.49 -41.18 -16.74
C ARG A 596 29.71 -41.45 -17.63
N SER A 597 29.55 -41.30 -18.94
CA SER A 597 30.62 -41.51 -19.92
C SER A 597 31.81 -40.58 -19.71
N ASP A 598 31.57 -39.33 -19.33
CA ASP A 598 32.60 -38.32 -19.09
C ASP A 598 33.50 -38.75 -17.92
N PHE A 599 32.89 -39.24 -16.83
CA PHE A 599 33.64 -39.73 -15.66
C PHE A 599 34.34 -41.06 -15.94
N GLU A 600 33.71 -42.01 -16.63
CA GLU A 600 34.34 -43.28 -17.01
C GLU A 600 35.55 -43.05 -17.93
N GLN A 601 35.42 -42.14 -18.90
CA GLN A 601 36.51 -41.77 -19.80
C GLN A 601 37.65 -41.07 -19.05
N ALA A 602 37.33 -40.16 -18.14
CA ALA A 602 38.34 -39.47 -17.34
C ALA A 602 39.10 -40.44 -16.41
N ALA A 603 38.40 -41.36 -15.75
CA ALA A 603 39.02 -42.39 -14.91
C ALA A 603 39.86 -43.39 -15.73
N ALA A 604 39.52 -43.62 -17.00
CA ALA A 604 40.33 -44.47 -17.90
C ALA A 604 41.59 -43.77 -18.44
N THR A 605 41.62 -42.43 -18.44
CA THR A 605 42.70 -41.64 -19.03
C THR A 605 43.62 -40.98 -18.00
N SER A 606 43.24 -40.94 -16.72
CA SER A 606 44.01 -40.34 -15.63
C SER A 606 44.01 -41.22 -14.39
N ASP A 607 45.21 -41.61 -13.92
CA ASP A 607 45.40 -42.34 -12.67
C ASP A 607 45.03 -41.53 -11.41
N LEU A 608 44.74 -40.23 -11.57
CA LEU A 608 44.31 -39.36 -10.47
C LEU A 608 42.80 -39.31 -10.30
N ILE A 609 42.03 -39.84 -11.25
CA ILE A 609 40.56 -39.78 -11.25
C ILE A 609 40.03 -41.19 -11.06
N SER A 610 39.16 -41.37 -10.06
CA SER A 610 38.43 -42.61 -9.83
C SER A 610 36.94 -42.33 -9.79
N PHE A 611 36.16 -43.22 -10.41
CA PHE A 611 34.72 -43.07 -10.55
C PHE A 611 34.02 -44.36 -10.19
N ARG A 612 32.98 -44.25 -9.38
CA ARG A 612 32.10 -45.36 -9.02
C ARG A 612 30.66 -44.99 -9.28
N ALA A 613 30.05 -45.66 -10.25
CA ALA A 613 28.61 -45.63 -10.47
C ALA A 613 27.93 -46.65 -9.53
N ARG A 614 26.88 -46.22 -8.82
CA ARG A 614 26.08 -47.07 -7.93
C ARG A 614 24.61 -47.07 -8.33
N MET A 615 24.10 -48.25 -8.67
CA MET A 615 22.69 -48.50 -8.93
C MET A 615 21.99 -48.89 -7.64
N THR A 616 21.39 -47.93 -6.95
CA THR A 616 20.84 -48.16 -5.61
C THR A 616 19.70 -49.19 -5.56
N ALA A 617 18.99 -49.39 -6.67
CA ALA A 617 17.96 -50.44 -6.78
C ALA A 617 18.53 -51.87 -6.89
N GLN A 618 19.79 -52.03 -7.31
CA GLN A 618 20.44 -53.33 -7.51
C GLN A 618 21.52 -53.61 -6.46
N GLU A 619 22.32 -52.60 -6.15
CA GLU A 619 23.52 -52.70 -5.32
C GLU A 619 23.31 -52.17 -3.89
N GLY A 620 22.14 -51.56 -3.61
CA GLY A 620 21.88 -50.90 -2.34
C GLY A 620 22.52 -49.52 -2.23
N ARG A 621 22.42 -48.91 -1.04
CA ARG A 621 22.98 -47.57 -0.75
C ARG A 621 24.44 -47.67 -0.31
N LEU A 622 25.16 -46.55 -0.33
CA LEU A 622 26.53 -46.46 0.18
C LEU A 622 26.61 -46.90 1.65
N GLU A 623 27.50 -47.84 1.94
CA GLU A 623 27.71 -48.38 3.29
C GLU A 623 28.94 -47.79 3.99
N LYS A 624 28.95 -47.88 5.32
CA LYS A 624 30.04 -47.35 6.17
C LYS A 624 31.41 -47.95 5.80
N SER A 625 31.47 -49.27 5.58
CA SER A 625 32.73 -49.98 5.25
C SER A 625 33.35 -49.54 3.93
N GLU A 626 32.52 -49.14 2.96
CA GLU A 626 32.99 -48.64 1.67
C GLU A 626 33.63 -47.25 1.82
N LEU A 627 33.02 -46.41 2.66
CA LEU A 627 33.55 -45.09 2.98
C LEU A 627 34.81 -45.16 3.86
N GLU A 628 34.91 -46.16 4.75
CA GLU A 628 36.13 -46.48 5.49
C GLU A 628 37.28 -46.86 4.55
N ALA A 629 37.01 -47.66 3.51
CA ALA A 629 38.01 -48.01 2.51
C ALA A 629 38.50 -46.78 1.74
N LEU A 630 37.59 -45.89 1.34
CA LEU A 630 37.93 -44.63 0.66
C LEU A 630 38.76 -43.69 1.56
N LEU A 631 38.44 -43.60 2.86
CA LEU A 631 39.22 -42.82 3.82
C LEU A 631 40.61 -43.42 4.05
N ASN A 632 40.77 -44.74 4.03
CA ASN A 632 42.08 -45.37 4.12
C ASN A 632 42.95 -45.08 2.89
N GLU A 633 42.33 -45.00 1.71
CA GLU A 633 43.02 -44.64 0.47
C GLU A 633 43.35 -43.14 0.40
N LEU A 634 42.43 -42.28 0.86
CA LEU A 634 42.51 -40.82 0.79
C LEU A 634 42.25 -40.18 2.18
N PRO A 635 43.18 -40.31 3.16
CA PRO A 635 42.95 -39.96 4.56
C PRO A 635 42.70 -38.48 4.83
N GLU A 636 43.22 -37.59 3.97
CA GLU A 636 43.08 -36.13 4.07
C GLU A 636 42.00 -35.55 3.14
N ALA A 637 41.19 -36.40 2.49
CA ALA A 637 40.24 -35.91 1.50
C ALA A 637 39.19 -34.92 2.04
N ILE A 638 38.78 -34.00 1.18
CA ILE A 638 37.63 -33.13 1.40
C ILE A 638 36.44 -33.71 0.66
N PHE A 639 35.30 -33.69 1.33
CA PHE A 639 34.06 -34.27 0.87
C PHE A 639 33.13 -33.20 0.31
N PHE A 640 32.63 -33.42 -0.90
CA PHE A 640 31.59 -32.63 -1.54
C PHE A 640 30.32 -33.46 -1.61
N LEU A 641 29.28 -33.08 -0.86
CA LEU A 641 28.02 -33.79 -0.76
C LEU A 641 26.95 -33.03 -1.54
N CYS A 642 26.35 -33.69 -2.54
CA CYS A 642 25.32 -33.09 -3.35
C CYS A 642 24.26 -34.13 -3.78
N GLY A 643 22.98 -33.76 -3.73
CA GLY A 643 21.87 -34.68 -4.03
C GLY A 643 20.63 -34.40 -3.19
N PRO A 644 19.60 -35.27 -3.24
CA PRO A 644 18.38 -35.09 -2.45
C PRO A 644 18.65 -35.02 -0.94
N GLU A 645 17.82 -34.28 -0.19
CA GLU A 645 17.99 -34.05 1.26
C GLU A 645 18.21 -35.32 2.08
N GLY A 646 17.44 -36.39 1.78
CA GLY A 646 17.61 -37.69 2.43
C GLY A 646 18.97 -38.35 2.15
N TYR A 647 19.55 -38.14 0.97
CA TYR A 647 20.88 -38.63 0.61
C TYR A 647 21.98 -37.84 1.31
N GLN A 648 21.89 -36.50 1.30
CA GLN A 648 22.86 -35.64 1.99
C GLN A 648 22.89 -35.91 3.50
N THR A 649 21.70 -36.03 4.12
CA THR A 649 21.58 -36.33 5.56
C THR A 649 22.22 -37.67 5.91
N ALA A 650 21.95 -38.72 5.10
CA ALA A 650 22.50 -40.05 5.34
C ALA A 650 24.03 -40.10 5.15
N THR A 651 24.56 -39.51 4.08
CA THR A 651 26.00 -39.48 3.80
C THR A 651 26.78 -38.63 4.81
N LYS A 652 26.21 -37.49 5.25
CA LYS A 652 26.76 -36.68 6.34
C LYS A 652 26.84 -37.48 7.64
N ALA A 653 25.77 -38.19 8.01
CA ALA A 653 25.76 -39.02 9.22
C ALA A 653 26.81 -40.16 9.15
N LEU A 654 27.01 -40.77 7.98
CA LEU A 654 28.07 -41.76 7.78
C LEU A 654 29.47 -41.17 8.01
N LEU A 655 29.78 -40.02 7.40
CA LEU A 655 31.06 -39.32 7.59
C LEU A 655 31.31 -38.93 9.05
N GLN A 656 30.28 -38.44 9.74
CA GLN A 656 30.35 -38.12 11.17
C GLN A 656 30.63 -39.37 12.02
N SER A 657 30.01 -40.51 11.69
CA SER A 657 30.26 -41.79 12.37
C SER A 657 31.69 -42.35 12.16
N LEU A 658 32.42 -41.76 11.21
CA LEU A 658 33.83 -42.04 10.89
C LEU A 658 34.79 -40.98 11.42
N ASN A 659 34.29 -40.03 12.23
CA ASN A 659 35.06 -38.93 12.80
C ASN A 659 35.71 -38.02 11.75
N VAL A 660 35.11 -37.88 10.56
CA VAL A 660 35.55 -36.87 9.60
C VAL A 660 35.19 -35.48 10.14
N ALA A 661 36.20 -34.61 10.22
CA ALA A 661 36.04 -33.26 10.75
C ALA A 661 35.09 -32.42 9.88
N ALA A 662 34.26 -31.57 10.50
CA ALA A 662 33.21 -30.83 9.81
C ALA A 662 33.75 -29.87 8.73
N GLU A 663 34.93 -29.28 8.96
CA GLU A 663 35.62 -28.41 8.00
C GLU A 663 36.07 -29.12 6.71
N ARG A 664 36.06 -30.46 6.69
CA ARG A 664 36.35 -31.28 5.51
C ARG A 664 35.09 -31.69 4.76
N ILE A 665 33.90 -31.26 5.20
CA ILE A 665 32.62 -31.66 4.62
C ILE A 665 31.93 -30.41 4.07
N GLN A 666 31.91 -30.28 2.75
CA GLN A 666 31.14 -29.29 2.02
C GLN A 666 29.80 -29.89 1.62
N ILE A 667 28.69 -29.19 1.88
CA ILE A 667 27.35 -29.63 1.54
C ILE A 667 26.67 -28.55 0.71
N GLU A 668 26.02 -28.96 -0.39
CA GLU A 668 25.29 -28.03 -1.24
C GLU A 668 23.92 -27.68 -0.62
N GLU A 669 23.77 -26.44 -0.15
CA GLU A 669 22.53 -25.90 0.41
C GLU A 669 21.73 -25.12 -0.65
N PHE A 670 20.76 -25.78 -1.28
CA PHE A 670 19.73 -25.10 -2.08
C PHE A 670 18.39 -25.14 -1.35
N THR A 671 18.04 -24.02 -0.70
CA THR A 671 16.66 -23.80 -0.26
C THR A 671 15.80 -23.53 -1.51
N PRO A 672 14.77 -24.33 -1.82
CA PRO A 672 13.90 -24.05 -2.95
C PRO A 672 13.28 -22.65 -2.79
N GLN A 673 13.42 -21.80 -3.80
CA GLN A 673 12.66 -20.56 -3.89
C GLN A 673 11.20 -20.89 -4.25
N GLY A 674 10.29 -20.51 -3.36
CA GLY A 674 8.84 -20.59 -3.55
C GLY A 674 8.20 -21.86 -2.97
N ASN A 675 6.93 -21.73 -2.58
CA ASN A 675 6.07 -22.85 -2.21
C ASN A 675 6.02 -23.92 -3.33
N ARG A 676 5.83 -25.19 -2.93
CA ARG A 676 5.65 -26.32 -3.86
C ARG A 676 4.61 -25.97 -4.93
N PRO A 677 4.84 -26.28 -6.22
CA PRO A 677 3.94 -25.82 -7.27
C PRO A 677 2.65 -26.66 -7.29
N VAL A 678 1.52 -26.00 -7.56
CA VAL A 678 0.21 -26.66 -7.67
C VAL A 678 0.09 -27.29 -9.07
N ARG A 679 -0.35 -28.55 -9.14
CA ARG A 679 -0.51 -29.35 -10.38
C ARG A 679 -1.58 -28.71 -11.29
N LYS A 680 -1.24 -28.35 -12.54
CA LYS A 680 -2.23 -28.04 -13.61
C LYS A 680 -2.48 -29.29 -14.47
N PRO A 681 -3.73 -29.73 -14.73
CA PRO A 681 -4.01 -30.78 -15.72
C PRO A 681 -3.88 -30.26 -17.16
N SER A 682 -3.39 -31.14 -18.04
CA SER A 682 -3.05 -30.94 -19.46
C SER A 682 -4.24 -30.67 -20.39
N HIS A 683 -4.09 -29.72 -21.31
CA HIS A 683 -4.97 -29.52 -22.48
C HIS A 683 -4.65 -30.50 -23.61
N THR A 684 -5.68 -30.95 -24.35
CA THR A 684 -5.60 -31.43 -25.73
C THR A 684 -6.51 -30.52 -26.59
N PRO A 685 -6.14 -30.18 -27.85
CA PRO A 685 -6.54 -28.91 -28.47
C PRO A 685 -7.69 -29.03 -29.49
N GLY A 686 -8.40 -27.92 -29.69
CA GLY A 686 -9.05 -27.56 -30.96
C GLY A 686 -10.51 -27.16 -30.88
N LEU A 687 -10.80 -25.85 -30.90
CA LEU A 687 -11.28 -25.13 -32.09
C LEU A 687 -11.64 -23.69 -31.71
N ALA A 688 -11.10 -22.77 -32.51
CA ALA A 688 -11.16 -21.33 -32.31
C ALA A 688 -12.57 -20.75 -32.43
N THR A 689 -12.90 -19.82 -31.53
CA THR A 689 -13.64 -18.58 -31.82
C THR A 689 -13.26 -17.52 -30.78
N GLU A 690 -12.49 -16.50 -31.18
CA GLU A 690 -12.45 -15.19 -30.52
C GLU A 690 -13.63 -14.31 -31.00
N PRO A 691 -13.89 -13.10 -30.48
CA PRO A 691 -13.40 -12.47 -29.23
C PRO A 691 -14.55 -11.86 -28.39
N GLY A 692 -14.45 -11.95 -27.07
CA GLY A 692 -15.39 -11.33 -26.13
C GLY A 692 -14.64 -10.59 -25.05
N GLN A 693 -14.15 -9.43 -25.43
CA GLN A 693 -13.37 -8.49 -24.63
C GLN A 693 -13.96 -8.18 -23.26
N LYS A 694 -12.99 -8.08 -22.35
CA LYS A 694 -12.76 -6.97 -21.42
C LYS A 694 -13.79 -6.84 -20.29
N ALA A 695 -13.41 -7.19 -19.07
CA ALA A 695 -12.43 -6.46 -18.26
C ALA A 695 -12.89 -5.04 -17.99
N CYS A 696 -13.12 -4.76 -16.71
CA CYS A 696 -12.73 -3.49 -16.15
C CYS A 696 -11.47 -3.73 -15.28
N PRO A 697 -10.35 -3.09 -15.64
CA PRO A 697 -9.11 -3.04 -14.86
C PRO A 697 -8.94 -1.69 -14.14
N HIS A 698 -8.03 -1.68 -13.15
CA HIS A 698 -7.39 -0.56 -12.43
C HIS A 698 -8.13 -0.02 -11.18
N ALA A 699 -7.60 -0.07 -9.96
CA ALA A 699 -6.31 0.37 -9.37
C ALA A 699 -6.40 1.76 -8.72
N ALA A 700 -5.82 1.86 -7.52
CA ALA A 700 -5.18 3.04 -6.94
C ALA A 700 -5.97 4.37 -6.84
N ALA A 701 -6.93 4.42 -5.92
CA ALA A 701 -6.64 5.12 -4.67
C ALA A 701 -6.37 4.00 -3.63
N LYS A 702 -6.41 4.16 -2.32
CA LYS A 702 -7.75 4.13 -1.79
C LYS A 702 -7.76 4.59 -0.32
N HIS A 703 -8.22 5.83 -0.07
CA HIS A 703 -9.52 5.85 0.62
C HIS A 703 -10.38 4.84 -0.15
N PRO A 704 -11.02 3.86 0.51
CA PRO A 704 -11.74 2.77 -0.13
C PRO A 704 -12.34 3.30 -1.39
N PRO A 705 -12.20 2.56 -2.50
CA PRO A 705 -12.74 3.02 -3.75
C PRO A 705 -14.16 3.43 -3.40
N ALA A 706 -14.53 4.66 -3.75
CA ALA A 706 -15.93 4.98 -3.74
C ALA A 706 -16.57 3.84 -4.53
N ILE A 707 -17.26 2.97 -3.77
CA ILE A 707 -17.86 1.71 -4.17
C ILE A 707 -16.86 0.52 -4.32
N LEU A 708 -16.53 -0.14 -3.19
CA LEU A 708 -16.18 -1.58 -3.11
C LEU A 708 -17.41 -2.43 -3.46
N ALA A 709 -17.97 -2.27 -4.66
CA ALA A 709 -18.89 -3.28 -5.17
C ALA A 709 -18.02 -4.46 -5.61
N GLY A 710 -17.85 -5.44 -4.73
CA GLY A 710 -17.39 -6.76 -5.13
C GLY A 710 -18.28 -7.30 -6.25
N PRO A 711 -17.81 -8.27 -7.05
CA PRO A 711 -18.66 -8.90 -8.05
C PRO A 711 -19.92 -9.48 -7.37
N CYS A 712 -21.04 -9.50 -8.10
CA CYS A 712 -22.31 -10.05 -7.62
C CYS A 712 -22.14 -11.45 -6.99
N PRO A 713 -23.00 -11.84 -6.04
CA PRO A 713 -22.99 -13.17 -5.43
C PRO A 713 -22.84 -14.27 -6.48
N GLY A 714 -21.85 -15.17 -6.30
CA GLY A 714 -21.56 -16.25 -7.25
C GLY A 714 -20.75 -15.87 -8.49
N ALA A 715 -19.73 -15.01 -8.34
CA ALA A 715 -18.77 -14.68 -9.39
C ALA A 715 -18.03 -15.90 -10.00
N ASP A 716 -17.97 -17.00 -9.25
CA ASP A 716 -17.46 -18.32 -9.64
C ASP A 716 -18.56 -19.26 -10.20
N GLY A 717 -19.79 -18.79 -10.33
CA GLY A 717 -20.96 -19.58 -10.74
C GLY A 717 -21.58 -20.42 -9.61
N ILE A 718 -21.08 -20.30 -8.37
CA ILE A 718 -21.55 -21.06 -7.20
C ILE A 718 -22.31 -20.10 -6.26
N PRO A 719 -23.58 -20.37 -5.92
CA PRO A 719 -24.38 -19.44 -5.12
C PRO A 719 -23.85 -19.32 -3.69
N ASP A 720 -23.71 -18.09 -3.21
CA ASP A 720 -23.44 -17.81 -1.79
C ASP A 720 -24.73 -17.94 -0.98
N ILE A 721 -24.65 -18.62 0.17
CA ILE A 721 -25.79 -18.75 1.09
C ILE A 721 -25.70 -17.64 2.13
N VAL A 722 -26.63 -16.69 2.08
CA VAL A 722 -26.69 -15.57 3.02
C VAL A 722 -27.46 -15.96 4.28
N VAL A 723 -26.92 -15.61 5.45
CA VAL A 723 -27.56 -15.86 6.74
C VAL A 723 -28.84 -15.03 6.84
N GLY A 724 -29.97 -15.70 7.08
CA GLY A 724 -31.29 -15.07 7.20
C GLY A 724 -32.18 -15.22 5.96
N GLU A 725 -31.63 -15.68 4.83
CA GLU A 725 -32.42 -16.06 3.67
C GLU A 725 -32.96 -17.50 3.80
N ASN A 726 -34.11 -17.76 3.20
CA ASN A 726 -34.69 -19.11 3.19
C ASN A 726 -33.90 -20.02 2.25
N SER A 727 -33.12 -20.93 2.83
CA SER A 727 -32.45 -22.02 2.12
C SER A 727 -32.73 -23.34 2.84
N SER A 728 -32.85 -24.43 2.07
CA SER A 728 -33.01 -25.77 2.65
C SER A 728 -31.64 -26.39 2.95
N LEU A 729 -31.61 -27.43 3.81
CA LEU A 729 -30.39 -28.22 4.05
C LEU A 729 -29.78 -28.74 2.74
N VAL A 730 -30.63 -29.12 1.77
CA VAL A 730 -30.18 -29.59 0.46
C VAL A 730 -29.49 -28.47 -0.32
N ASP A 731 -30.06 -27.27 -0.33
CA ASP A 731 -29.48 -26.11 -1.03
C ASP A 731 -28.12 -25.74 -0.41
N GLU A 732 -28.06 -25.66 0.92
CA GLU A 732 -26.84 -25.32 1.64
C GLU A 732 -25.73 -26.37 1.44
N ALA A 733 -26.08 -27.67 1.59
CA ALA A 733 -25.13 -28.76 1.39
C ALA A 733 -24.60 -28.78 -0.05
N LYS A 734 -25.48 -28.55 -1.05
CA LYS A 734 -25.09 -28.54 -2.46
C LYS A 734 -24.14 -27.41 -2.78
N ALA A 735 -24.47 -26.17 -2.39
CA ALA A 735 -23.65 -25.00 -2.65
C ALA A 735 -22.27 -25.13 -1.99
N TYR A 736 -22.25 -25.58 -0.74
CA TYR A 736 -21.03 -25.82 0.02
C TYR A 736 -20.12 -26.89 -0.61
N LEU A 737 -20.67 -28.06 -0.96
CA LEU A 737 -19.90 -29.15 -1.57
C LEU A 737 -19.40 -28.77 -2.97
N LEU A 738 -20.23 -28.08 -3.77
CA LEU A 738 -19.82 -27.58 -5.07
C LEU A 738 -18.60 -26.65 -4.93
N ARG A 739 -18.64 -25.72 -3.96
CA ARG A 739 -17.52 -24.83 -3.63
C ARG A 739 -16.27 -25.60 -3.20
N PHE A 740 -16.41 -26.58 -2.30
CA PHE A 740 -15.30 -27.42 -1.84
C PHE A 740 -14.60 -28.14 -3.00
N TYR A 741 -15.34 -28.86 -3.84
CA TYR A 741 -14.75 -29.64 -4.93
C TYR A 741 -14.16 -28.75 -6.04
N HIS A 742 -14.75 -27.57 -6.26
CA HIS A 742 -14.21 -26.56 -7.17
C HIS A 742 -12.87 -26.02 -6.67
N GLU A 743 -12.81 -25.51 -5.44
CA GLU A 743 -11.59 -24.92 -4.87
C GLU A 743 -10.47 -25.95 -4.59
N LYS A 744 -10.80 -27.24 -4.44
CA LYS A 744 -9.82 -28.33 -4.35
C LYS A 744 -9.23 -28.76 -5.70
N GLY A 745 -9.72 -28.21 -6.82
CA GLY A 745 -9.25 -28.56 -8.17
C GLY A 745 -9.70 -29.95 -8.64
N VAL A 746 -10.80 -30.46 -8.09
CA VAL A 746 -11.39 -31.77 -8.43
C VAL A 746 -12.91 -31.71 -8.65
N PRO A 747 -13.43 -30.77 -9.48
CA PRO A 747 -14.88 -30.57 -9.68
C PRO A 747 -15.60 -31.82 -10.20
N GLN A 748 -14.92 -32.71 -10.91
CA GLN A 748 -15.46 -33.97 -11.42
C GLN A 748 -15.90 -34.95 -10.30
N ALA A 749 -15.36 -34.84 -9.09
CA ALA A 749 -15.73 -35.69 -7.97
C ALA A 749 -17.04 -35.26 -7.29
N PHE A 750 -17.51 -34.03 -7.56
CA PHE A 750 -18.73 -33.49 -6.97
C PHE A 750 -19.96 -34.35 -7.27
N ALA A 751 -20.13 -34.80 -8.52
CA ALA A 751 -21.34 -35.53 -8.93
C ALA A 751 -21.55 -36.81 -8.11
N SER A 752 -20.49 -37.62 -7.97
CA SER A 752 -20.54 -38.85 -7.17
C SER A 752 -20.80 -38.56 -5.70
N ARG A 753 -20.12 -37.56 -5.12
CA ARG A 753 -20.32 -37.20 -3.71
C ARG A 753 -21.72 -36.64 -3.47
N TRP A 754 -22.25 -35.86 -4.41
CA TRP A 754 -23.58 -35.29 -4.32
C TRP A 754 -24.67 -36.36 -4.29
N GLU A 755 -24.56 -37.41 -5.11
CA GLU A 755 -25.50 -38.55 -5.08
C GLU A 755 -25.53 -39.23 -3.71
N GLU A 756 -24.37 -39.48 -3.10
CA GLU A 756 -24.26 -40.05 -1.75
C GLU A 756 -24.93 -39.16 -0.70
N VAL A 757 -24.59 -37.86 -0.70
CA VAL A 757 -25.08 -36.88 0.27
C VAL A 757 -26.59 -36.66 0.10
N SER A 758 -27.08 -36.52 -1.13
CA SER A 758 -28.52 -36.34 -1.37
C SER A 758 -29.32 -37.55 -0.89
N ALA A 759 -28.84 -38.77 -1.15
CA ALA A 759 -29.48 -39.99 -0.68
C ALA A 759 -29.45 -40.10 0.85
N GLU A 760 -28.37 -39.64 1.50
CA GLU A 760 -28.28 -39.61 2.96
C GLU A 760 -29.26 -38.60 3.59
N ILE A 761 -29.38 -37.40 3.00
CA ILE A 761 -30.35 -36.38 3.44
C ILE A 761 -31.77 -36.90 3.32
N GLU A 762 -32.13 -37.52 2.19
CA GLU A 762 -33.45 -38.12 1.99
C GLU A 762 -33.76 -39.21 3.03
N ARG A 763 -32.76 -40.03 3.37
CA ARG A 763 -32.92 -41.16 4.30
C ARG A 763 -32.97 -40.74 5.77
N THR A 764 -32.18 -39.73 6.17
CA THR A 764 -31.94 -39.42 7.59
C THR A 764 -32.40 -38.03 8.01
N GLY A 765 -32.71 -37.15 7.07
CA GLY A 765 -32.94 -35.73 7.31
C GLY A 765 -31.66 -34.93 7.62
N SER A 766 -30.48 -35.54 7.46
CA SER A 766 -29.17 -34.91 7.66
C SER A 766 -28.10 -35.60 6.78
N TYR A 767 -26.83 -35.22 6.91
CA TYR A 767 -25.72 -35.90 6.26
C TYR A 767 -24.43 -35.76 7.06
N TRP A 768 -23.41 -36.54 6.70
CA TRP A 768 -22.11 -36.44 7.34
C TRP A 768 -21.01 -35.94 6.41
N GLN A 769 -20.32 -34.88 6.85
CA GLN A 769 -19.13 -34.37 6.16
C GLN A 769 -17.94 -35.30 6.39
N THR A 770 -17.12 -35.51 5.36
CA THR A 770 -15.79 -36.08 5.50
C THR A 770 -14.88 -35.17 6.34
N TYR A 771 -13.73 -35.67 6.77
CA TYR A 771 -12.76 -34.84 7.47
C TYR A 771 -12.30 -33.64 6.62
N ASP A 772 -12.01 -33.86 5.33
CA ASP A 772 -11.53 -32.80 4.44
C ASP A 772 -12.60 -31.73 4.19
N GLU A 773 -13.85 -32.15 4.05
CA GLU A 773 -15.01 -31.25 4.00
C GLU A 773 -15.07 -30.43 5.30
N LEU A 774 -15.16 -31.08 6.47
CA LEU A 774 -15.23 -30.41 7.77
C LEU A 774 -14.08 -29.41 7.98
N ALA A 775 -12.85 -29.83 7.70
CA ALA A 775 -11.67 -29.00 7.87
C ALA A 775 -11.65 -27.79 6.92
N TYR A 776 -12.08 -27.99 5.67
CA TYR A 776 -12.29 -26.89 4.73
C TYR A 776 -13.40 -25.94 5.19
N GLY A 777 -14.51 -26.48 5.68
CA GLY A 777 -15.66 -25.72 6.16
C GLY A 777 -15.30 -24.81 7.33
N ALA A 778 -14.51 -25.31 8.29
CA ALA A 778 -14.00 -24.53 9.42
C ALA A 778 -13.09 -23.38 8.96
N LYS A 779 -12.18 -23.66 8.03
CA LYS A 779 -11.30 -22.65 7.42
C LYS A 779 -12.11 -21.58 6.68
N LEU A 780 -13.08 -22.00 5.88
CA LEU A 780 -13.97 -21.12 5.13
C LEU A 780 -14.85 -20.27 6.06
N ALA A 781 -15.34 -20.83 7.17
CA ALA A 781 -16.08 -20.05 8.17
C ALA A 781 -15.24 -18.94 8.81
N TRP A 782 -13.94 -19.19 9.06
CA TRP A 782 -13.03 -18.15 9.52
C TRP A 782 -12.83 -17.07 8.46
N ARG A 783 -12.58 -17.47 7.20
CA ARG A 783 -12.46 -16.55 6.05
C ARG A 783 -13.69 -15.66 5.88
N ASN A 784 -14.89 -16.23 6.09
CA ASN A 784 -16.18 -15.54 5.98
C ASN A 784 -16.57 -14.74 7.24
N SER A 785 -15.77 -14.77 8.31
CA SER A 785 -16.10 -14.10 9.58
C SER A 785 -15.88 -12.59 9.48
N ALA A 786 -16.95 -11.85 9.15
CA ALA A 786 -16.93 -10.40 8.93
C ALA A 786 -16.41 -9.58 10.13
N ARG A 787 -16.37 -10.14 11.34
CA ARG A 787 -15.89 -9.48 12.56
C ARG A 787 -14.42 -9.76 12.89
N CYS A 788 -13.74 -10.61 12.11
CA CYS A 788 -12.38 -11.04 12.40
C CYS A 788 -11.37 -10.25 11.57
N ILE A 789 -10.46 -9.54 12.25
CA ILE A 789 -9.32 -8.86 11.61
C ILE A 789 -8.18 -9.84 11.24
N GLY A 790 -8.00 -10.95 11.97
CA GLY A 790 -6.95 -11.93 11.71
C GLY A 790 -7.20 -12.89 10.54
N ARG A 791 -7.96 -12.49 9.51
CA ARG A 791 -8.44 -13.40 8.45
C ARG A 791 -7.37 -13.87 7.47
N LEU A 792 -6.24 -13.18 7.35
CA LEU A 792 -5.11 -13.59 6.51
C LEU A 792 -4.67 -15.04 6.77
N TYR A 793 -4.72 -15.46 8.03
CA TYR A 793 -4.21 -16.75 8.49
C TYR A 793 -5.20 -17.92 8.34
N TRP A 794 -6.36 -17.71 7.69
CA TRP A 794 -7.47 -18.66 7.69
C TRP A 794 -7.09 -20.09 7.22
N GLN A 795 -6.16 -20.21 6.28
CA GLN A 795 -5.69 -21.50 5.77
C GLN A 795 -4.89 -22.30 6.80
N GLY A 796 -4.28 -21.63 7.78
CA GLY A 796 -3.43 -22.21 8.81
C GLY A 796 -4.19 -22.86 9.97
N LEU A 797 -5.53 -22.81 9.98
CA LEU A 797 -6.33 -23.41 11.06
C LEU A 797 -6.14 -24.94 11.13
N GLN A 798 -5.72 -25.43 12.30
CA GLN A 798 -5.69 -26.86 12.59
C GLN A 798 -7.05 -27.30 13.13
N VAL A 799 -7.67 -28.31 12.50
CA VAL A 799 -9.02 -28.78 12.87
C VAL A 799 -8.93 -30.15 13.51
N ARG A 800 -9.52 -30.31 14.69
CA ARG A 800 -9.65 -31.57 15.43
C ARG A 800 -11.08 -32.07 15.32
N ASP A 801 -11.26 -33.23 14.69
CA ASP A 801 -12.57 -33.87 14.54
C ASP A 801 -12.87 -34.75 15.77
N MET A 802 -13.71 -34.22 16.65
CA MET A 802 -14.17 -34.88 17.87
C MET A 802 -15.67 -35.19 17.81
N ARG A 803 -16.24 -35.29 16.60
CA ARG A 803 -17.68 -35.52 16.41
C ARG A 803 -18.16 -36.88 16.93
N HIS A 804 -17.24 -37.81 17.16
CA HIS A 804 -17.50 -39.13 17.72
C HIS A 804 -17.59 -39.16 19.25
N ILE A 805 -17.12 -38.11 19.94
CA ILE A 805 -17.14 -38.03 21.40
C ILE A 805 -18.56 -37.70 21.87
N THR A 806 -19.06 -38.52 22.80
CA THR A 806 -20.41 -38.38 23.38
C THR A 806 -20.41 -38.32 24.91
N ASP A 807 -19.27 -38.58 25.54
CA ASP A 807 -19.07 -38.54 26.98
C ASP A 807 -18.50 -37.19 27.43
N PRO A 808 -19.02 -36.57 28.50
CA PRO A 808 -18.61 -35.23 28.90
C PRO A 808 -17.21 -35.19 29.53
N ASP A 809 -16.70 -36.28 30.10
CA ASP A 809 -15.35 -36.36 30.65
C ASP A 809 -14.33 -36.40 29.49
N GLN A 810 -14.61 -37.21 28.46
CA GLN A 810 -13.81 -37.24 27.22
C GLN A 810 -13.85 -35.90 26.47
N MET A 811 -14.99 -35.19 26.49
CA MET A 811 -15.05 -33.84 25.95
C MET A 811 -14.12 -32.90 26.71
N PHE A 812 -14.09 -32.98 28.05
CA PHE A 812 -13.20 -32.16 28.87
C PHE A 812 -11.72 -32.46 28.59
N GLU A 813 -11.35 -33.73 28.45
CA GLU A 813 -9.99 -34.14 28.04
C GLU A 813 -9.62 -33.55 26.68
N ALA A 814 -10.52 -33.66 25.70
CA ALA A 814 -10.32 -33.08 24.37
C ALA A 814 -10.16 -31.55 24.43
N LEU A 815 -10.85 -30.85 25.33
CA LEU A 815 -10.70 -29.41 25.54
C LEU A 815 -9.39 -29.04 26.23
N CYS A 816 -8.91 -29.85 27.18
CA CYS A 816 -7.60 -29.67 27.79
C CYS A 816 -6.48 -29.83 26.75
N GLU A 817 -6.57 -30.86 25.90
CA GLU A 817 -5.65 -31.04 24.77
C GLU A 817 -5.72 -29.86 23.79
N HIS A 818 -6.90 -29.27 23.56
CA HIS A 818 -7.03 -28.06 22.73
C HIS A 818 -6.17 -26.94 23.32
N ILE A 819 -6.33 -26.66 24.61
CA ILE A 819 -5.58 -25.60 25.31
C ILE A 819 -4.08 -25.86 25.22
N GLN A 820 -3.64 -27.10 25.43
CA GLN A 820 -2.22 -27.47 25.36
C GLN A 820 -1.63 -27.28 23.95
N LEU A 821 -2.30 -27.82 22.92
CA LEU A 821 -1.86 -27.74 21.53
C LEU A 821 -1.85 -26.29 21.01
N ALA A 822 -2.87 -25.52 21.38
CA ALA A 822 -3.02 -24.14 20.95
C ALA A 822 -2.03 -23.21 21.68
N SER A 823 -1.76 -23.44 22.97
CA SER A 823 -0.84 -22.61 23.76
C SER A 823 0.62 -22.81 23.36
N ASN A 824 1.04 -24.04 23.04
CA ASN A 824 2.36 -24.37 22.45
C ASN A 824 3.55 -23.58 23.07
N GLY A 825 3.60 -23.53 24.40
CA GLY A 825 4.68 -22.85 25.14
C GLY A 825 4.79 -21.34 24.90
N GLY A 826 3.72 -20.67 24.46
CA GLY A 826 3.70 -19.25 24.11
C GLY A 826 3.65 -18.99 22.60
N ASN A 827 4.11 -19.92 21.77
CA ASN A 827 4.03 -19.79 20.31
C ASN A 827 2.66 -20.26 19.78
N LEU A 828 1.64 -19.43 20.02
CA LEU A 828 0.22 -19.78 19.82
C LEU A 828 -0.10 -20.28 18.41
N ARG A 829 -0.89 -21.35 18.33
CA ARG A 829 -1.37 -21.96 17.07
C ARG A 829 -2.88 -21.81 16.95
N ALA A 830 -3.38 -21.54 15.75
CA ALA A 830 -4.81 -21.51 15.49
C ALA A 830 -5.36 -22.94 15.45
N VAL A 831 -6.21 -23.29 16.41
CA VAL A 831 -6.81 -24.63 16.54
C VAL A 831 -8.33 -24.49 16.65
N MET A 832 -9.05 -25.43 16.08
CA MET A 832 -10.49 -25.63 16.28
C MET A 832 -10.75 -27.08 16.67
N THR A 833 -11.67 -27.32 17.61
CA THR A 833 -12.10 -28.66 18.01
C THR A 833 -13.60 -28.78 17.82
N VAL A 834 -14.04 -29.69 16.94
CA VAL A 834 -15.44 -29.78 16.52
C VAL A 834 -16.09 -31.01 17.12
N PHE A 835 -17.11 -30.82 17.95
CA PHE A 835 -17.93 -31.90 18.49
C PHE A 835 -19.15 -32.17 17.60
N ALA A 836 -19.99 -33.15 17.96
CA ALA A 836 -21.12 -33.58 17.13
C ALA A 836 -22.06 -32.41 16.75
N PRO A 837 -22.54 -32.35 15.49
CA PRO A 837 -23.54 -31.38 15.06
C PRO A 837 -24.92 -31.72 15.61
N GLN A 838 -25.81 -30.75 15.54
CA GLN A 838 -27.23 -30.95 15.78
C GLN A 838 -27.83 -31.73 14.60
N VAL A 839 -28.56 -32.81 14.91
CA VAL A 839 -29.29 -33.61 13.92
C VAL A 839 -30.77 -33.71 14.31
N PRO A 840 -31.68 -34.04 13.37
CA PRO A 840 -33.10 -34.17 13.69
C PRO A 840 -33.36 -35.10 14.87
N GLY A 841 -34.00 -34.57 15.92
CA GLY A 841 -34.34 -35.34 17.13
C GLY A 841 -33.20 -35.56 18.12
N GLN A 842 -31.97 -35.10 17.85
CA GLN A 842 -30.84 -35.19 18.79
C GLN A 842 -30.13 -33.82 18.89
N PRO A 843 -30.33 -33.09 20.01
CA PRO A 843 -29.61 -31.85 20.26
C PRO A 843 -28.10 -32.08 20.31
N ALA A 844 -27.30 -31.05 20.06
CA ALA A 844 -25.85 -31.13 20.13
C ALA A 844 -25.28 -30.68 21.50
N PRO A 845 -24.06 -31.11 21.86
CA PRO A 845 -23.38 -30.64 23.07
C PRO A 845 -23.14 -29.13 23.04
N ARG A 846 -23.08 -28.50 24.21
CA ARG A 846 -22.78 -27.06 24.37
C ARG A 846 -21.82 -26.79 25.53
N LEU A 847 -21.01 -25.74 25.37
CA LEU A 847 -20.26 -25.11 26.46
C LEU A 847 -21.03 -23.90 26.99
N TRP A 848 -21.03 -23.69 28.31
CA TRP A 848 -21.57 -22.45 28.87
C TRP A 848 -20.57 -21.31 28.77
N ASN A 849 -19.29 -21.63 28.85
CA ASN A 849 -18.22 -20.64 28.85
C ASN A 849 -18.16 -19.94 27.48
N PRO A 850 -18.07 -18.60 27.44
CA PRO A 850 -17.93 -17.87 26.19
C PRO A 850 -16.55 -18.03 25.56
N GLN A 851 -15.53 -18.26 26.38
CA GLN A 851 -14.19 -18.66 25.99
C GLN A 851 -13.73 -19.80 26.88
N LEU A 852 -12.81 -20.63 26.41
CA LEU A 852 -12.27 -21.74 27.23
C LEU A 852 -11.57 -21.21 28.49
N LEU A 853 -10.89 -20.07 28.40
CA LEU A 853 -10.28 -19.38 29.53
C LEU A 853 -11.00 -18.05 29.77
N ARG A 854 -11.50 -17.85 31.00
CA ARG A 854 -12.11 -16.61 31.48
C ARG A 854 -11.86 -16.46 32.97
N TYR A 855 -11.67 -15.23 33.42
CA TYR A 855 -11.66 -14.91 34.85
C TYR A 855 -13.08 -14.78 35.40
N ALA A 856 -13.28 -15.19 36.65
CA ALA A 856 -14.53 -15.05 37.37
C ALA A 856 -14.84 -13.58 37.71
N GLY A 857 -16.12 -13.28 37.96
CA GLY A 857 -16.59 -11.97 38.40
C GLY A 857 -17.51 -12.11 39.61
N TYR A 858 -17.09 -11.58 40.75
CA TYR A 858 -17.81 -11.66 42.01
C TYR A 858 -18.37 -10.30 42.40
N ARG A 859 -19.69 -10.22 42.55
CA ARG A 859 -20.33 -9.03 43.11
C ARG A 859 -20.10 -8.99 44.62
N GLN A 860 -19.49 -7.92 45.10
CA GLN A 860 -19.22 -7.69 46.52
C GLN A 860 -20.43 -7.05 47.22
N PRO A 861 -20.54 -7.17 48.57
CA PRO A 861 -21.65 -6.60 49.33
C PRO A 861 -21.79 -5.07 49.22
N ASP A 862 -20.68 -4.36 49.00
CA ASP A 862 -20.64 -2.91 48.79
C ASP A 862 -21.06 -2.50 47.36
N GLY A 863 -21.40 -3.48 46.52
CA GLY A 863 -21.79 -3.28 45.14
C GLY A 863 -20.62 -3.17 44.16
N GLN A 864 -19.37 -3.23 44.61
CA GLN A 864 -18.20 -3.31 43.73
C GLN A 864 -18.02 -4.71 43.14
N TRP A 865 -17.16 -4.83 42.14
CA TRP A 865 -16.82 -6.11 41.52
C TRP A 865 -15.39 -6.51 41.88
N LEU A 866 -15.21 -7.78 42.22
CA LEU A 866 -13.90 -8.44 42.28
C LEU A 866 -13.77 -9.35 41.06
N GLY A 867 -12.67 -9.25 40.32
CA GLY A 867 -12.48 -9.95 39.05
C GLY A 867 -13.18 -9.27 37.87
N ASP A 868 -13.66 -10.06 36.90
CA ASP A 868 -14.21 -9.58 35.63
C ASP A 868 -15.76 -9.45 35.66
N PRO A 869 -16.33 -8.23 35.72
CA PRO A 869 -17.77 -8.02 35.79
C PRO A 869 -18.55 -8.64 34.63
N ALA A 870 -17.94 -8.77 33.44
CA ALA A 870 -18.62 -9.34 32.27
C ALA A 870 -18.97 -10.82 32.43
N ASN A 871 -18.34 -11.50 33.40
CA ASN A 871 -18.58 -12.91 33.70
C ASN A 871 -19.43 -13.11 34.95
N GLY A 872 -20.03 -12.06 35.52
CA GLY A 872 -20.80 -12.13 36.76
C GLY A 872 -21.96 -13.15 36.72
N ASP A 873 -22.79 -13.10 35.68
CA ASP A 873 -23.92 -14.03 35.53
C ASP A 873 -23.47 -15.48 35.39
N LEU A 874 -22.43 -15.73 34.58
CA LEU A 874 -21.85 -17.05 34.42
C LEU A 874 -21.21 -17.56 35.72
N THR A 875 -20.49 -16.68 36.43
CA THR A 875 -19.86 -16.99 37.71
C THR A 875 -20.94 -17.40 38.72
N ASN A 876 -22.03 -16.65 38.81
CA ASN A 876 -23.16 -16.98 39.69
C ASN A 876 -23.81 -18.32 39.31
N ALA A 877 -24.01 -18.59 38.03
CA ALA A 877 -24.55 -19.86 37.56
C ALA A 877 -23.62 -21.05 37.91
N ILE A 878 -22.31 -20.88 37.77
CA ILE A 878 -21.30 -21.89 38.12
C ILE A 878 -21.23 -22.12 39.64
N LEU A 879 -21.29 -21.06 40.44
CA LEU A 879 -21.39 -21.16 41.91
C LEU A 879 -22.67 -21.92 42.32
N ALA A 880 -23.79 -21.68 41.64
CA ALA A 880 -25.05 -22.39 41.88
C ALA A 880 -24.98 -23.89 41.50
N LEU A 881 -24.08 -24.28 40.59
CA LEU A 881 -23.78 -25.69 40.31
C LEU A 881 -22.90 -26.34 41.39
N GLY A 882 -22.38 -25.58 42.36
CA GLY A 882 -21.57 -26.08 43.48
C GLY A 882 -20.06 -25.88 43.32
N TRP A 883 -19.60 -24.99 42.43
CA TRP A 883 -18.19 -24.63 42.38
C TRP A 883 -17.78 -23.79 43.60
N GLU A 884 -16.66 -24.16 44.24
CA GLU A 884 -16.10 -23.43 45.38
C GLU A 884 -14.68 -22.93 45.03
N PRO A 885 -14.49 -21.64 44.65
CA PRO A 885 -13.20 -21.12 44.20
C PRO A 885 -12.12 -20.96 45.30
N GLY A 886 -12.40 -21.32 46.55
CA GLY A 886 -11.51 -21.01 47.67
C GLY A 886 -11.46 -19.51 47.97
N GLU A 887 -10.25 -18.97 48.20
CA GLU A 887 -10.03 -17.53 48.38
C GLU A 887 -10.20 -16.81 47.05
N ARG A 888 -11.14 -15.85 47.00
CA ARG A 888 -11.49 -15.14 45.77
C ARG A 888 -10.47 -14.06 45.44
N THR A 889 -10.00 -14.03 44.19
CA THR A 889 -9.04 -13.04 43.69
C THR A 889 -9.55 -12.32 42.44
N HIS A 890 -8.78 -11.36 41.94
CA HIS A 890 -9.08 -10.67 40.68
C HIS A 890 -8.93 -11.56 39.44
N PHE A 891 -8.22 -12.68 39.52
CA PHE A 891 -7.82 -13.47 38.35
C PHE A 891 -8.10 -14.97 38.52
N ASP A 892 -9.23 -15.30 39.16
CA ASP A 892 -9.65 -16.70 39.33
C ASP A 892 -10.18 -17.28 38.02
N ILE A 893 -9.56 -18.35 37.51
CA ILE A 893 -10.01 -19.02 36.28
C ILE A 893 -11.32 -19.78 36.52
N LEU A 894 -12.32 -19.51 35.67
CA LEU A 894 -13.60 -20.24 35.70
C LEU A 894 -13.42 -21.70 35.23
N PRO A 895 -14.10 -22.67 35.87
CA PRO A 895 -14.17 -24.03 35.34
C PRO A 895 -14.98 -24.07 34.03
N LEU A 896 -14.70 -25.06 33.18
CA LEU A 896 -15.48 -25.33 31.99
C LEU A 896 -16.79 -26.00 32.37
N VAL A 897 -17.93 -25.54 31.85
CA VAL A 897 -19.21 -26.22 32.02
C VAL A 897 -19.66 -26.85 30.72
N ILE A 898 -19.73 -28.17 30.73
CA ILE A 898 -20.15 -28.99 29.59
C ILE A 898 -21.60 -29.41 29.81
N ALA A 899 -22.45 -29.09 28.85
CA ALA A 899 -23.87 -29.44 28.84
C ALA A 899 -24.16 -30.38 27.67
N LEU A 900 -24.52 -31.62 28.01
CA LEU A 900 -24.99 -32.61 27.05
C LEU A 900 -26.52 -32.62 26.94
N PRO A 901 -27.08 -33.04 25.80
CA PRO A 901 -28.52 -33.24 25.64
C PRO A 901 -29.07 -34.18 26.71
N HIS A 902 -30.19 -33.82 27.33
CA HIS A 902 -30.89 -34.64 28.33
C HIS A 902 -30.09 -34.99 29.60
N GLN A 903 -28.97 -34.30 29.86
CA GLN A 903 -28.18 -34.44 31.08
C GLN A 903 -28.05 -33.11 31.82
N ALA A 904 -27.82 -33.18 33.13
CA ALA A 904 -27.48 -31.99 33.91
C ALA A 904 -26.09 -31.48 33.52
N PRO A 905 -25.88 -30.15 33.42
CA PRO A 905 -24.57 -29.55 33.15
C PRO A 905 -23.56 -29.93 34.24
N ARG A 906 -22.31 -30.20 33.86
CA ARG A 906 -21.20 -30.50 34.79
C ARG A 906 -20.08 -29.48 34.61
N PHE A 907 -19.50 -29.03 35.71
CA PHE A 907 -18.33 -28.15 35.69
C PHE A 907 -17.03 -28.94 35.90
N TYR A 908 -15.96 -28.50 35.25
CA TYR A 908 -14.64 -29.11 35.26
C TYR A 908 -13.56 -28.03 35.50
N PRO A 909 -12.87 -28.05 36.65
CA PRO A 909 -11.73 -27.17 36.90
C PRO A 909 -10.62 -27.43 35.88
N ILE A 910 -10.10 -26.38 35.24
CA ILE A 910 -9.00 -26.51 34.28
C ILE A 910 -7.69 -26.70 35.07
N PRO A 911 -6.84 -27.69 34.73
CA PRO A 911 -5.54 -27.86 35.37
C PRO A 911 -4.69 -26.58 35.25
N PRO A 912 -4.17 -26.01 36.36
CA PRO A 912 -3.43 -24.74 36.34
C PRO A 912 -2.22 -24.72 35.40
N GLU A 913 -1.56 -25.86 35.21
CA GLU A 913 -0.42 -26.03 34.31
C GLU A 913 -0.75 -25.84 32.82
N LEU A 914 -2.03 -25.92 32.45
CA LEU A 914 -2.50 -25.65 31.09
C LEU A 914 -2.81 -24.16 30.88
N VAL A 915 -2.91 -23.37 31.95
CA VAL A 915 -3.24 -21.95 31.88
C VAL A 915 -1.95 -21.13 31.85
N LEU A 916 -1.53 -20.76 30.65
CA LEU A 916 -0.43 -19.81 30.47
C LEU A 916 -0.95 -18.38 30.72
N GLU A 917 -0.47 -17.73 31.79
CA GLU A 917 -0.75 -16.33 32.10
C GLU A 917 0.48 -15.46 31.91
N VAL A 918 0.28 -14.23 31.42
CA VAL A 918 1.32 -13.22 31.27
C VAL A 918 1.13 -12.15 32.34
N PRO A 919 2.07 -11.98 33.29
CA PRO A 919 2.05 -10.84 34.21
C PRO A 919 2.37 -9.55 33.45
N ILE A 920 1.63 -8.47 33.76
CA ILE A 920 1.75 -7.20 33.05
C ILE A 920 2.70 -6.27 33.78
N ALA A 921 3.77 -5.88 33.09
CA ALA A 921 4.74 -4.88 33.50
C ALA A 921 4.91 -3.84 32.39
N HIS A 922 5.50 -2.69 32.74
CA HIS A 922 5.77 -1.62 31.77
C HIS A 922 7.29 -1.47 31.56
N PRO A 923 7.77 -1.23 30.32
CA PRO A 923 9.20 -1.13 30.02
C PRO A 923 9.90 0.03 30.75
N GLU A 924 9.18 1.10 31.05
CA GLU A 924 9.73 2.34 31.63
C GLU A 924 9.09 2.76 32.96
N LEU A 925 8.01 2.10 33.40
CA LEU A 925 7.24 2.51 34.58
C LEU A 925 7.23 1.34 35.58
N PRO A 926 8.24 1.21 36.46
CA PRO A 926 8.39 0.02 37.31
C PRO A 926 7.19 -0.25 38.21
N TRP A 927 6.50 0.79 38.64
CA TRP A 927 5.32 0.72 39.51
C TRP A 927 4.12 0.00 38.86
N PHE A 928 4.14 -0.25 37.55
CA PHE A 928 3.08 -0.97 36.84
C PHE A 928 2.96 -2.42 37.34
N ALA A 929 4.07 -3.05 37.70
CA ALA A 929 4.09 -4.40 38.26
C ALA A 929 3.35 -4.47 39.61
N ASP A 930 3.35 -3.38 40.39
CA ASP A 930 2.64 -3.31 41.67
C ASP A 930 1.11 -3.38 41.52
N LEU A 931 0.58 -3.14 40.30
CA LEU A 931 -0.85 -3.28 40.02
C LEU A 931 -1.30 -4.75 40.02
N GLY A 932 -0.37 -5.70 39.94
CA GLY A 932 -0.66 -7.14 39.98
C GLY A 932 -1.50 -7.65 38.81
N LEU A 933 -1.54 -6.90 37.70
CA LEU A 933 -2.29 -7.26 36.51
C LEU A 933 -1.67 -8.48 35.81
N ARG A 934 -2.53 -9.36 35.30
CA ARG A 934 -2.14 -10.49 34.46
C ARG A 934 -3.25 -10.81 33.46
N TRP A 935 -2.91 -11.51 32.38
CA TRP A 935 -3.90 -12.01 31.45
C TRP A 935 -3.52 -13.38 30.89
N TYR A 936 -4.49 -14.28 30.70
CA TYR A 936 -4.27 -15.56 30.05
C TYR A 936 -3.86 -15.37 28.58
N ALA A 937 -2.94 -16.18 28.08
CA ALA A 937 -2.35 -16.02 26.75
C ALA A 937 -3.29 -16.42 25.59
N LEU A 938 -4.21 -17.36 25.82
CA LEU A 938 -4.96 -18.03 24.77
C LEU A 938 -6.40 -17.49 24.60
N PRO A 939 -6.71 -16.74 23.53
CA PRO A 939 -8.08 -16.34 23.20
C PRO A 939 -8.84 -17.46 22.47
N ALA A 940 -9.43 -18.38 23.21
CA ALA A 940 -10.20 -19.50 22.65
C ALA A 940 -11.71 -19.27 22.81
N VAL A 941 -12.40 -18.86 21.73
CA VAL A 941 -13.86 -18.66 21.71
C VAL A 941 -14.59 -19.99 21.72
N SER A 942 -15.61 -20.12 22.55
CA SER A 942 -16.38 -21.36 22.73
C SER A 942 -17.90 -21.20 22.72
N GLU A 943 -18.43 -19.96 22.72
CA GLU A 943 -19.89 -19.71 22.65
C GLU A 943 -20.47 -19.75 21.23
N MET A 944 -19.64 -19.70 20.19
CA MET A 944 -20.16 -19.60 18.82
C MET A 944 -20.58 -20.96 18.26
N LEU A 945 -21.67 -20.94 17.49
CA LEU A 945 -22.14 -22.02 16.63
C LEU A 945 -21.31 -22.00 15.34
N PHE A 946 -20.79 -23.15 14.91
CA PHE A 946 -20.20 -23.31 13.58
C PHE A 946 -21.27 -23.88 12.63
N ASP A 947 -21.69 -23.09 11.63
CA ASP A 947 -22.70 -23.47 10.64
C ASP A 947 -21.99 -23.77 9.31
N CYS A 948 -22.14 -25.00 8.79
CA CYS A 948 -21.40 -25.47 7.62
C CYS A 948 -22.23 -26.45 6.78
N GLY A 949 -22.57 -26.04 5.56
CA GLY A 949 -23.36 -26.87 4.63
C GLY A 949 -24.74 -27.24 5.17
N GLY A 950 -25.34 -26.37 6.00
CA GLY A 950 -26.61 -26.63 6.70
C GLY A 950 -26.49 -27.49 7.97
N LEU A 951 -25.30 -28.00 8.31
CA LEU A 951 -25.05 -28.65 9.59
C LEU A 951 -24.65 -27.62 10.66
N GLN A 952 -25.21 -27.77 11.86
CA GLN A 952 -25.03 -26.82 12.96
C GLN A 952 -24.25 -27.44 14.13
N TYR A 953 -23.01 -27.01 14.32
CA TYR A 953 -22.11 -27.48 15.38
C TYR A 953 -22.13 -26.51 16.58
N THR A 954 -22.96 -26.80 17.58
CA THR A 954 -23.17 -25.89 18.75
C THR A 954 -22.02 -25.87 19.76
N CYS A 955 -21.06 -26.77 19.62
CA CYS A 955 -19.84 -26.82 20.42
C CYS A 955 -18.65 -27.06 19.49
N ALA A 956 -18.00 -25.97 19.09
CA ALA A 956 -16.86 -26.02 18.21
C ALA A 956 -15.82 -24.95 18.58
N PRO A 957 -15.21 -25.03 19.78
CA PRO A 957 -14.29 -24.00 20.24
C PRO A 957 -13.09 -23.85 19.31
N PHE A 958 -12.68 -22.59 19.10
CA PHE A 958 -11.56 -22.22 18.25
C PHE A 958 -10.77 -21.06 18.83
N ASN A 959 -9.50 -20.96 18.46
CA ASN A 959 -8.62 -19.89 18.91
C ASN A 959 -7.78 -19.33 17.77
N GLY A 960 -7.30 -18.10 17.99
CA GLY A 960 -6.15 -17.52 17.32
C GLY A 960 -5.12 -17.09 18.36
N TRP A 961 -4.59 -15.89 18.18
CA TRP A 961 -3.77 -15.18 19.17
C TRP A 961 -4.33 -13.77 19.35
N TYR A 962 -3.98 -13.12 20.45
CA TYR A 962 -4.50 -11.80 20.77
C TYR A 962 -3.95 -10.72 19.83
N MET A 963 -4.81 -9.75 19.51
CA MET A 963 -4.40 -8.39 19.20
C MET A 963 -4.30 -7.60 20.51
N GLY A 964 -3.19 -6.89 20.76
CA GLY A 964 -2.90 -6.26 22.06
C GLY A 964 -4.03 -5.39 22.61
N THR A 965 -4.76 -4.71 21.74
CA THR A 965 -5.90 -3.85 22.11
C THR A 965 -7.11 -4.59 22.67
N GLU A 966 -7.25 -5.89 22.40
CA GLU A 966 -8.29 -6.70 23.06
C GLU A 966 -8.05 -6.76 24.58
N ILE A 967 -6.79 -6.84 25.00
CA ILE A 967 -6.43 -6.85 26.42
C ILE A 967 -6.35 -5.43 26.97
N GLY A 968 -5.48 -4.59 26.39
CA GLY A 968 -5.23 -3.25 26.90
C GLY A 968 -6.44 -2.33 26.81
N ALA A 969 -7.02 -2.19 25.60
CA ALA A 969 -8.10 -1.23 25.34
C ALA A 969 -9.50 -1.72 25.68
N ARG A 970 -9.74 -3.04 25.76
CA ARG A 970 -11.05 -3.60 26.11
C ARG A 970 -11.07 -4.23 27.49
N ASN A 971 -10.31 -5.30 27.70
CA ASN A 971 -10.37 -6.08 28.94
C ASN A 971 -9.95 -5.26 30.17
N PHE A 972 -8.82 -4.55 30.10
CA PHE A 972 -8.33 -3.75 31.21
C PHE A 972 -8.97 -2.36 31.30
N SER A 973 -9.43 -1.78 30.18
CA SER A 973 -9.86 -0.38 30.15
C SER A 973 -11.37 -0.16 30.20
N ASP A 974 -12.20 -1.06 29.65
CA ASP A 974 -13.64 -0.82 29.58
C ASP A 974 -14.23 -0.62 31.01
N PRO A 975 -15.13 0.36 31.22
CA PRO A 975 -15.67 0.68 32.54
C PRO A 975 -16.57 -0.42 33.12
N PHE A 976 -17.06 -1.32 32.26
CA PHE A 976 -17.82 -2.52 32.62
C PHE A 976 -16.95 -3.79 32.65
N ARG A 977 -15.62 -3.63 32.62
CA ARG A 977 -14.60 -4.69 32.77
C ARG A 977 -13.71 -4.36 33.97
N TYR A 978 -12.38 -4.40 33.84
CA TYR A 978 -11.46 -4.11 34.95
C TYR A 978 -11.28 -2.60 35.23
N ASN A 979 -11.59 -1.73 34.27
CA ASN A 979 -11.61 -0.27 34.45
C ASN A 979 -10.31 0.32 35.06
N MET A 980 -9.15 -0.03 34.53
CA MET A 980 -7.83 0.32 35.10
C MET A 980 -7.33 1.73 34.76
N LEU A 981 -7.95 2.42 33.79
CA LEU A 981 -7.46 3.73 33.33
C LEU A 981 -7.35 4.78 34.46
N PRO A 982 -8.31 4.93 35.40
CA PRO A 982 -8.18 5.89 36.50
C PRO A 982 -6.98 5.61 37.42
N ALA A 983 -6.76 4.34 37.79
CA ALA A 983 -5.65 3.94 38.66
C ALA A 983 -4.28 4.20 38.00
N ILE A 984 -4.18 3.91 36.70
CA ILE A 984 -2.96 4.16 35.91
C ILE A 984 -2.69 5.66 35.79
N ALA A 985 -3.73 6.46 35.48
CA ALA A 985 -3.61 7.90 35.33
C ALA A 985 -3.22 8.61 36.64
N GLU A 986 -3.72 8.14 37.78
CA GLU A 986 -3.31 8.60 39.11
C GLU A 986 -1.82 8.34 39.36
N ARG A 987 -1.35 7.12 39.09
CA ARG A 987 0.07 6.74 39.26
C ARG A 987 1.01 7.47 38.29
N MET A 988 0.51 7.84 37.11
CA MET A 988 1.21 8.71 36.16
C MET A 988 1.18 10.20 36.53
N GLY A 989 0.40 10.61 37.53
CA GLY A 989 0.26 12.02 37.91
C GLY A 989 -0.49 12.89 36.89
N LEU A 990 -1.43 12.32 36.14
CA LEU A 990 -2.19 13.04 35.11
C LEU A 990 -3.34 13.88 35.72
N ASP A 991 -3.68 15.02 35.12
CA ASP A 991 -4.82 15.87 35.55
C ASP A 991 -6.17 15.24 35.14
N MET A 992 -6.70 14.36 35.99
CA MET A 992 -7.98 13.67 35.77
C MET A 992 -9.23 14.56 35.98
N ARG A 993 -9.07 15.82 36.41
CA ARG A 993 -10.21 16.72 36.68
C ARG A 993 -10.86 17.27 35.42
N ARG A 994 -10.15 17.22 34.28
CA ARG A 994 -10.56 17.88 33.03
C ARG A 994 -10.26 16.98 31.84
N GLU A 995 -11.28 16.68 31.04
CA GLU A 995 -11.13 15.76 29.90
C GLU A 995 -10.16 16.26 28.82
N ARG A 996 -10.06 17.59 28.64
CA ARG A 996 -9.10 18.21 27.73
C ARG A 996 -7.62 17.92 28.05
N SER A 997 -7.31 17.34 29.21
CA SER A 997 -5.94 16.89 29.51
C SER A 997 -5.55 15.62 28.76
N LEU A 998 -6.53 14.94 28.14
CA LEU A 998 -6.37 13.68 27.42
C LEU A 998 -5.78 12.57 28.30
N TRP A 999 -6.16 12.59 29.58
CA TRP A 999 -5.59 11.67 30.56
C TRP A 999 -5.96 10.20 30.27
N ARG A 1000 -7.16 9.94 29.74
CA ARG A 1000 -7.58 8.58 29.36
C ARG A 1000 -6.77 8.05 28.19
N ASP A 1001 -6.58 8.88 27.17
CA ASP A 1001 -5.81 8.54 25.97
C ASP A 1001 -4.36 8.21 26.33
N ARG A 1002 -3.73 9.04 27.16
CA ARG A 1002 -2.35 8.80 27.62
C ARG A 1002 -2.22 7.53 28.47
N ALA A 1003 -3.13 7.32 29.42
CA ALA A 1003 -3.12 6.11 30.25
C ALA A 1003 -3.37 4.83 29.41
N LEU A 1004 -4.25 4.93 28.41
CA LEU A 1004 -4.59 3.83 27.50
C LEU A 1004 -3.40 3.43 26.62
N VAL A 1005 -2.63 4.40 26.12
CA VAL A 1005 -1.43 4.14 25.32
C VAL A 1005 -0.38 3.40 26.14
N GLU A 1006 -0.06 3.88 27.36
CA GLU A 1006 0.93 3.20 28.21
C GLU A 1006 0.45 1.81 28.66
N LEU A 1007 -0.86 1.63 28.91
CA LEU A 1007 -1.42 0.31 29.22
C LEU A 1007 -1.28 -0.67 28.05
N ASN A 1008 -1.57 -0.25 26.82
CA ASN A 1008 -1.37 -1.12 25.66
C ASN A 1008 0.11 -1.42 25.41
N ARG A 1009 0.99 -0.44 25.65
CA ARG A 1009 2.43 -0.63 25.59
C ARG A 1009 2.92 -1.64 26.63
N ALA A 1010 2.43 -1.58 27.87
CA ALA A 1010 2.71 -2.58 28.90
C ALA A 1010 2.27 -3.99 28.46
N VAL A 1011 1.08 -4.13 27.87
CA VAL A 1011 0.58 -5.42 27.39
C VAL A 1011 1.49 -5.99 26.30
N LEU A 1012 1.81 -5.22 25.26
CA LEU A 1012 2.65 -5.68 24.15
C LEU A 1012 4.05 -6.10 24.63
N ASP A 1013 4.71 -5.23 25.41
CA ASP A 1013 6.05 -5.49 25.96
C ASP A 1013 6.07 -6.71 26.89
N SER A 1014 5.02 -6.90 27.70
CA SER A 1014 4.91 -8.06 28.60
C SER A 1014 4.77 -9.37 27.83
N PHE A 1015 3.96 -9.40 26.78
CA PHE A 1015 3.78 -10.60 25.96
C PHE A 1015 5.08 -10.95 25.21
N GLU A 1016 5.74 -9.95 24.63
CA GLU A 1016 7.03 -10.12 23.96
C GLU A 1016 8.10 -10.68 24.92
N LYS A 1017 8.26 -10.08 26.11
CA LYS A 1017 9.25 -10.51 27.12
C LYS A 1017 9.02 -11.93 27.63
N ASN A 1018 7.77 -12.38 27.66
CA ASN A 1018 7.42 -13.73 28.08
C ASN A 1018 7.40 -14.72 26.91
N GLY A 1019 7.81 -14.32 25.70
CA GLY A 1019 7.85 -15.20 24.52
C GLY A 1019 6.47 -15.67 24.05
N VAL A 1020 5.42 -14.89 24.32
CA VAL A 1020 4.04 -15.23 23.98
C VAL A 1020 3.60 -14.47 22.74
N LYS A 1021 3.14 -15.20 21.73
CA LYS A 1021 2.68 -14.67 20.45
C LYS A 1021 1.51 -13.70 20.63
N MET A 1022 1.67 -12.49 20.12
CA MET A 1022 0.67 -11.43 20.06
C MET A 1022 0.94 -10.56 18.83
N THR A 1023 -0.09 -9.88 18.31
CA THR A 1023 0.07 -8.83 17.30
C THR A 1023 -0.34 -7.48 17.87
N ASP A 1024 0.30 -6.40 17.45
CA ASP A 1024 -0.25 -5.06 17.64
C ASP A 1024 -1.35 -4.78 16.60
N HIS A 1025 -2.08 -3.69 16.82
CA HIS A 1025 -3.26 -3.35 16.03
C HIS A 1025 -2.95 -2.67 14.70
N HIS A 1026 -1.74 -2.12 14.51
CA HIS A 1026 -1.32 -1.61 13.21
C HIS A 1026 -0.89 -2.77 12.30
N ALA A 1027 -0.08 -3.70 12.81
CA ALA A 1027 0.28 -4.91 12.06
C ALA A 1027 -0.96 -5.76 11.70
N ALA A 1028 -1.92 -5.92 12.63
CA ALA A 1028 -3.16 -6.64 12.35
C ALA A 1028 -4.00 -5.96 11.26
N SER A 1029 -4.01 -4.64 11.19
CA SER A 1029 -4.66 -3.89 10.11
C SER A 1029 -3.97 -4.10 8.76
N SER A 1030 -2.64 -4.08 8.73
CA SER A 1030 -1.86 -4.37 7.51
C SER A 1030 -2.08 -5.82 7.03
N ASP A 1031 -2.05 -6.80 7.92
CA ASP A 1031 -2.36 -8.20 7.61
C ASP A 1031 -3.79 -8.34 7.01
N PHE A 1032 -4.74 -7.57 7.51
CA PHE A 1032 -6.10 -7.57 6.97
C PHE A 1032 -6.17 -6.97 5.56
N LEU A 1033 -5.37 -5.96 5.24
CA LEU A 1033 -5.31 -5.42 3.87
C LEU A 1033 -4.74 -6.44 2.89
N GLU A 1034 -3.73 -7.19 3.28
CA GLU A 1034 -3.21 -8.31 2.46
C GLU A 1034 -4.32 -9.34 2.22
N PHE A 1035 -5.13 -9.65 3.24
CA PHE A 1035 -6.32 -10.50 3.07
C PHE A 1035 -7.30 -9.90 2.06
N VAL A 1036 -7.59 -8.60 2.12
CA VAL A 1036 -8.47 -7.91 1.15
C VAL A 1036 -7.95 -8.08 -0.27
N GLU A 1037 -6.65 -7.86 -0.48
CA GLU A 1037 -6.01 -8.01 -1.79
C GLU A 1037 -6.12 -9.44 -2.31
N GLN A 1038 -5.88 -10.44 -1.47
CA GLN A 1038 -6.04 -11.86 -1.83
C GLN A 1038 -7.48 -12.22 -2.23
N GLU A 1039 -8.48 -11.64 -1.55
CA GLU A 1039 -9.89 -11.89 -1.86
C GLU A 1039 -10.31 -11.23 -3.17
N LEU A 1040 -9.90 -9.97 -3.38
CA LEU A 1040 -10.19 -9.22 -4.60
C LEU A 1040 -9.46 -9.81 -5.82
N ALA A 1041 -8.19 -10.20 -5.68
CA ALA A 1041 -7.42 -10.84 -6.75
C ALA A 1041 -8.04 -12.17 -7.19
N ALA A 1042 -8.69 -12.87 -6.28
CA ALA A 1042 -9.43 -14.09 -6.58
C ALA A 1042 -10.86 -13.85 -7.06
N GLY A 1043 -11.28 -12.60 -7.26
CA GLY A 1043 -12.60 -12.23 -7.74
C GLY A 1043 -13.72 -12.51 -6.74
N ARG A 1044 -13.43 -12.51 -5.44
CA ARG A 1044 -14.38 -12.85 -4.37
C ARG A 1044 -14.86 -11.60 -3.64
N ARG A 1045 -16.08 -11.65 -3.11
CA ARG A 1045 -16.68 -10.52 -2.38
C ARG A 1045 -15.90 -10.25 -1.10
N LEU A 1046 -15.79 -8.97 -0.75
CA LEU A 1046 -15.21 -8.53 0.50
C LEU A 1046 -16.30 -8.19 1.51
N ASP A 1047 -16.47 -9.04 2.52
CA ASP A 1047 -17.39 -8.80 3.63
C ASP A 1047 -16.63 -8.32 4.87
N GLY A 1048 -17.20 -7.34 5.59
CA GLY A 1048 -16.60 -6.84 6.82
C GLY A 1048 -17.58 -6.04 7.66
N ARG A 1049 -17.47 -6.18 8.98
CA ARG A 1049 -18.17 -5.31 9.93
C ARG A 1049 -17.19 -4.25 10.40
N TRP A 1050 -17.27 -3.06 9.81
CA TRP A 1050 -16.33 -1.95 10.05
C TRP A 1050 -16.09 -1.68 11.54
N SER A 1051 -17.17 -1.63 12.33
CA SER A 1051 -17.13 -1.39 13.78
C SER A 1051 -16.39 -2.45 14.62
N TRP A 1052 -16.08 -3.61 14.03
CA TRP A 1052 -15.29 -4.67 14.65
C TRP A 1052 -13.88 -4.79 14.06
N LEU A 1053 -13.69 -4.41 12.80
CA LEU A 1053 -12.40 -4.46 12.11
C LEU A 1053 -11.51 -3.27 12.49
N VAL A 1054 -12.08 -2.09 12.70
CA VAL A 1054 -11.31 -0.92 13.15
C VAL A 1054 -10.90 -1.10 14.62
N PRO A 1055 -9.61 -0.98 14.95
CA PRO A 1055 -9.14 -1.12 16.33
C PRO A 1055 -9.79 -0.10 17.29
N PRO A 1056 -10.01 -0.47 18.56
CA PRO A 1056 -10.69 0.37 19.55
C PRO A 1056 -9.84 1.55 20.07
N MET A 1057 -8.58 1.65 19.64
CA MET A 1057 -7.72 2.81 19.84
C MET A 1057 -7.01 3.13 18.52
N SER A 1058 -6.61 4.39 18.34
CA SER A 1058 -5.89 4.83 17.13
C SER A 1058 -6.65 4.56 15.83
N GLY A 1059 -7.99 4.60 15.85
CA GLY A 1059 -8.85 4.16 14.73
C GLY A 1059 -8.44 4.76 13.38
N SER A 1060 -8.47 6.09 13.23
CA SER A 1060 -8.10 6.76 11.97
C SER A 1060 -6.63 6.66 11.58
N LEU A 1061 -5.77 6.15 12.48
CA LEU A 1061 -4.36 5.84 12.20
C LEU A 1061 -4.18 4.41 11.68
N SER A 1062 -5.25 3.61 11.65
CA SER A 1062 -5.30 2.32 10.97
C SER A 1062 -5.93 2.52 9.59
N ASP A 1063 -5.31 1.95 8.56
CA ASP A 1063 -5.80 2.02 7.18
C ASP A 1063 -7.24 1.50 7.02
N LEU A 1064 -7.64 0.54 7.85
CA LEU A 1064 -9.00 -0.01 7.87
C LEU A 1064 -10.10 1.01 8.21
N TYR A 1065 -9.78 2.07 8.95
CA TYR A 1065 -10.76 3.11 9.28
C TYR A 1065 -11.29 3.79 8.03
N HIS A 1066 -10.40 3.95 7.06
CA HIS A 1066 -10.74 4.63 5.84
C HIS A 1066 -11.65 3.76 4.99
N ILE A 1067 -11.60 2.41 5.08
CA ILE A 1067 -12.25 1.45 4.18
C ILE A 1067 -13.75 1.24 4.45
N GLU A 1068 -14.58 1.23 3.40
CA GLU A 1068 -16.00 0.87 3.48
C GLU A 1068 -16.17 -0.64 3.29
N PHE A 1069 -17.00 -1.29 4.12
CA PHE A 1069 -17.28 -2.72 4.01
C PHE A 1069 -18.78 -2.96 3.84
N GLU A 1070 -19.14 -3.95 3.02
CA GLU A 1070 -20.48 -4.50 3.02
C GLU A 1070 -20.67 -5.44 4.22
N GLU A 1071 -21.74 -5.23 4.98
CA GLU A 1071 -22.10 -6.07 6.12
C GLU A 1071 -23.02 -7.23 5.70
N VAL A 1072 -22.49 -8.15 4.87
CA VAL A 1072 -23.20 -9.40 4.53
C VAL A 1072 -22.56 -10.58 5.27
N THR A 1073 -23.39 -11.43 5.88
CA THR A 1073 -22.93 -12.65 6.55
C THR A 1073 -23.32 -13.85 5.69
N ILE A 1074 -22.33 -14.59 5.18
CA ILE A 1074 -22.53 -15.79 4.37
C ILE A 1074 -22.07 -17.06 5.07
N LYS A 1075 -22.64 -18.20 4.69
CA LYS A 1075 -22.29 -19.53 5.19
C LYS A 1075 -21.27 -20.23 4.28
N PRO A 1076 -20.40 -21.10 4.81
CA PRO A 1076 -20.20 -21.45 6.23
C PRO A 1076 -19.74 -20.25 7.08
N ASN A 1077 -20.12 -20.20 8.36
CA ASN A 1077 -19.72 -19.12 9.27
C ASN A 1077 -19.76 -19.54 10.76
N TYR A 1078 -19.20 -18.67 11.61
CA TYR A 1078 -19.37 -18.71 13.05
C TYR A 1078 -20.49 -17.74 13.46
N LEU A 1079 -21.54 -18.27 14.08
CA LEU A 1079 -22.74 -17.53 14.45
C LEU A 1079 -22.92 -17.52 15.97
N TYR A 1080 -23.55 -16.47 16.50
CA TYR A 1080 -23.92 -16.45 17.92
C TYR A 1080 -25.12 -17.35 18.18
N GLN A 1081 -25.14 -17.93 19.38
CA GLN A 1081 -26.25 -18.73 19.90
C GLN A 1081 -26.64 -18.25 21.29
N ASN A 1082 -27.87 -18.55 21.70
CA ASN A 1082 -28.39 -18.15 23.00
C ASN A 1082 -27.55 -18.75 24.15
N LYS A 1083 -27.18 -17.90 25.11
CA LYS A 1083 -26.46 -18.30 26.34
C LYS A 1083 -27.24 -19.42 27.06
N PRO A 1084 -26.63 -20.61 27.27
CA PRO A 1084 -27.34 -21.75 27.86
C PRO A 1084 -27.73 -21.53 29.33
N TYR A 1085 -26.96 -20.73 30.06
CA TYR A 1085 -27.10 -20.51 31.49
C TYR A 1085 -28.08 -19.39 31.86
N LEU A 1086 -28.56 -18.57 30.92
CA LEU A 1086 -29.58 -17.55 31.23
C LEU A 1086 -30.97 -18.13 31.54
N LYS A 1087 -31.14 -19.44 31.34
CA LYS A 1087 -32.39 -20.18 31.65
C LYS A 1087 -32.31 -20.92 32.98
N VAL A 1088 -31.15 -20.89 33.64
CA VAL A 1088 -30.83 -21.51 34.92
C VAL A 1088 -30.79 -20.40 35.95
#